data_AF-A0A957QBA5-F1
#
_entry.id   AF-A0A957QBA5-F1
#
_cell.length_a   1.000
_cell.length_b   1.000
_cell.length_c   1.000
_cell.angle_alpha   90.00
_cell.angle_beta   90.00
_cell.angle_gamma   90.00
#
_symmetry.space_group_name_H-M   'P 1'
#
loop_
_entity.id
_entity.type
_entity.pdbx_description
1 polymer ?
#
loop_
_entity_poly.entity_id
_entity_poly.type
_entity_poly.pdbx_seq_one_letter_code
_entity_poly.pdbx_strand_id
1 'polypeptide(L)'
;MMQTPWAILLCKFKDNDSEPYERQRYEDMFTSGGSGKLNMVDFFTDMSHGKLDLSGTQVFGWYTLDKNHSDYYFVENGKTKTRRGELLAWARQAAIADNKDLSKFFSVVVCMNVPTDVFGGPTGVVCDDERWQNGMSNLSPSILGQEMGHAYGLSHSRIQGSSEDYRDQWDVMSTANALMAPHPHFTELDARGNPIFRLGPGLNVANMWGRGWLDETRVWNASSQTMIDTIVELRPLHRRDLPGFLAIRFGDFFIEFRTNTGWDAAITPTVLVHTFEHNQSYLVSDNNGRQNFSVGSFIETPENMRIFGGYTGIKVIEIDSARQLAKIKLANAPAHVPQHLPEERPYRNPGVAWQDIINNDALVVIEEKVHRIPRSSPIYRTIEQIGLYENSTAIPSVQLQNAVRQEALTTIATIAQEQMQTLQAFREPALPATVMGSVNETMSTIILWPQCAPDSKGNSPANALGQPDGNVMGLNPNEYVTVKDFQGGFYADLLSLLNAAKGGDIVTAEKLARTDVIAFELNSHPASGRGWESSHWVFSDNVKPPLVVDWDERTGTGVPGAPASYPAEVVANGSTDHSDYAAYFGIDWPLGLGAVVVSYILFDLPSTIDITSPDFTITVSAWADGHHGEGTPDPDAIGILACAGQ
;
A
#
# COMPACT_ATOMS: atom_id res chain seq x y z
N MET A 1 7.99 23.84 3.87
CA MET A 1 6.75 24.02 3.09
C MET A 1 7.07 23.66 1.65
N MET A 2 6.33 22.74 1.06
CA MET A 2 6.51 22.17 -0.27
C MET A 2 5.47 22.78 -1.21
N GLN A 3 5.91 23.30 -2.36
CA GLN A 3 5.03 23.86 -3.38
C GLN A 3 4.38 22.73 -4.17
N THR A 4 3.05 22.62 -4.11
CA THR A 4 2.29 21.59 -4.81
C THR A 4 1.10 22.19 -5.57
N PRO A 5 1.32 23.16 -6.49
CA PRO A 5 0.23 23.80 -7.23
C PRO A 5 -0.45 22.82 -8.20
N TRP A 6 -1.76 22.94 -8.38
CA TRP A 6 -2.53 22.09 -9.29
C TRP A 6 -2.95 22.81 -10.57
N ALA A 7 -3.06 22.08 -11.67
CA ALA A 7 -3.72 22.55 -12.88
C ALA A 7 -5.15 22.00 -12.92
N ILE A 8 -6.14 22.88 -12.80
CA ILE A 8 -7.55 22.52 -12.89
C ILE A 8 -8.00 22.74 -14.33
N LEU A 9 -8.26 21.66 -15.06
CA LEU A 9 -8.66 21.68 -16.46
C LEU A 9 -10.16 21.51 -16.54
N LEU A 10 -10.91 22.52 -16.98
CA LEU A 10 -12.34 22.32 -17.26
C LEU A 10 -12.46 21.80 -18.69
N CYS A 11 -13.17 20.69 -18.87
CA CYS A 11 -13.23 19.96 -20.12
C CYS A 11 -14.67 19.61 -20.50
N LYS A 12 -14.96 19.65 -21.80
CA LYS A 12 -16.24 19.26 -22.37
C LYS A 12 -16.06 18.32 -23.55
N PHE A 13 -16.94 17.34 -23.69
CA PHE A 13 -16.95 16.48 -24.87
C PHE A 13 -17.47 17.24 -26.09
N LYS A 14 -17.04 16.90 -27.30
CA LYS A 14 -17.42 17.64 -28.52
C LYS A 14 -18.90 17.58 -28.87
N ASP A 15 -19.59 16.56 -28.38
CA ASP A 15 -21.03 16.36 -28.55
C ASP A 15 -21.85 17.07 -27.45
N ASN A 16 -21.21 17.75 -26.50
CA ASN A 16 -21.89 18.52 -25.46
C ASN A 16 -21.15 19.83 -25.10
N ASP A 17 -21.76 20.95 -25.44
CA ASP A 17 -21.23 22.31 -25.21
C ASP A 17 -21.67 22.93 -23.85
N SER A 18 -22.28 22.16 -22.94
CA SER A 18 -22.72 22.71 -21.65
C SER A 18 -21.52 23.07 -20.78
N GLU A 19 -21.65 24.16 -20.03
CA GLU A 19 -20.69 24.59 -19.01
C GLU A 19 -21.50 24.81 -17.72
N PRO A 20 -21.59 23.80 -16.82
CA PRO A 20 -22.57 23.80 -15.73
C PRO A 20 -22.36 24.95 -14.74
N TYR A 21 -21.13 25.45 -14.63
CA TYR A 21 -20.79 26.62 -13.83
C TYR A 21 -19.85 27.55 -14.58
N GLU A 22 -19.91 28.83 -14.24
CA GLU A 22 -18.90 29.80 -14.65
C GLU A 22 -17.53 29.43 -14.06
N ARG A 23 -16.45 29.77 -14.78
CA ARG A 23 -15.07 29.53 -14.35
C ARG A 23 -14.77 30.00 -12.92
N GLN A 24 -15.35 31.12 -12.50
CA GLN A 24 -15.18 31.66 -11.15
C GLN A 24 -15.57 30.65 -10.05
N ARG A 25 -16.53 29.76 -10.31
CA ARG A 25 -16.91 28.69 -9.36
C ARG A 25 -15.73 27.78 -9.06
N TYR A 26 -15.01 27.35 -10.10
CA TYR A 26 -13.86 26.48 -9.97
C TYR A 26 -12.66 27.22 -9.38
N GLU A 27 -12.50 28.51 -9.69
CA GLU A 27 -11.46 29.35 -9.07
C GLU A 27 -11.70 29.50 -7.57
N ASP A 28 -12.95 29.73 -7.15
CA ASP A 28 -13.35 29.73 -5.75
C ASP A 28 -13.15 28.36 -5.09
N MET A 29 -13.38 27.25 -5.81
CA MET A 29 -13.23 25.90 -5.25
C MET A 29 -11.77 25.45 -5.09
N PHE A 30 -10.91 25.75 -6.07
CA PHE A 30 -9.59 25.12 -6.17
C PHE A 30 -8.40 26.05 -5.96
N THR A 31 -8.59 27.38 -5.99
CA THR A 31 -7.46 28.33 -5.96
C THR A 31 -7.49 29.22 -4.72
N SER A 32 -6.45 30.02 -4.52
CA SER A 32 -6.42 31.02 -3.44
C SER A 32 -7.51 32.09 -3.57
N GLY A 33 -8.20 32.20 -4.73
CA GLY A 33 -9.35 33.09 -4.90
C GLY A 33 -10.53 32.76 -3.98
N GLY A 34 -10.62 31.52 -3.51
CA GLY A 34 -11.62 31.09 -2.53
C GLY A 34 -11.09 30.82 -1.13
N SER A 35 -9.86 31.24 -0.81
CA SER A 35 -9.31 31.03 0.54
C SER A 35 -10.21 31.62 1.63
N GLY A 36 -10.32 30.90 2.74
CA GLY A 36 -11.23 31.21 3.85
C GLY A 36 -12.69 30.79 3.60
N LYS A 37 -12.99 30.17 2.45
CA LYS A 37 -14.32 29.62 2.14
C LYS A 37 -14.41 28.12 2.38
N LEU A 38 -13.40 27.48 2.98
CA LEU A 38 -13.28 26.03 3.12
C LEU A 38 -13.19 25.33 1.75
N ASN A 39 -12.33 25.88 0.91
CA ASN A 39 -12.07 25.34 -0.43
C ASN A 39 -10.89 24.34 -0.41
N MET A 40 -10.45 23.85 -1.57
CA MET A 40 -9.37 22.83 -1.61
C MET A 40 -8.00 23.37 -1.18
N VAL A 41 -7.73 24.67 -1.34
CA VAL A 41 -6.50 25.27 -0.79
C VAL A 41 -6.57 25.30 0.73
N ASP A 42 -7.70 25.70 1.30
CA ASP A 42 -7.92 25.67 2.76
C ASP A 42 -7.81 24.23 3.29
N PHE A 43 -8.41 23.26 2.60
CA PHE A 43 -8.38 21.84 2.97
C PHE A 43 -6.95 21.34 3.12
N PHE A 44 -6.14 21.42 2.06
CA PHE A 44 -4.77 20.91 2.13
C PHE A 44 -3.87 21.77 3.02
N THR A 45 -4.16 23.05 3.22
CA THR A 45 -3.44 23.87 4.21
C THR A 45 -3.69 23.36 5.63
N ASP A 46 -4.95 23.05 5.96
CA ASP A 46 -5.36 22.56 7.28
C ASP A 46 -4.89 21.11 7.48
N MET A 47 -5.10 20.23 6.51
CA MET A 47 -4.73 18.81 6.60
C MET A 47 -3.22 18.58 6.55
N SER A 48 -2.45 19.48 5.92
CA SER A 48 -0.99 19.38 5.88
C SER A 48 -0.27 20.09 7.02
N HIS A 49 -1.00 20.70 7.95
CA HIS A 49 -0.47 21.67 8.91
C HIS A 49 0.45 22.71 8.24
N GLY A 50 0.07 23.20 7.05
CA GLY A 50 0.82 24.18 6.27
C GLY A 50 2.16 23.66 5.73
N LYS A 51 2.35 22.35 5.64
CA LYS A 51 3.52 21.76 4.97
C LYS A 51 3.36 21.78 3.46
N LEU A 52 2.14 21.79 2.93
CA LEU A 52 1.85 21.99 1.51
C LEU A 52 1.48 23.45 1.23
N ASP A 53 1.86 23.94 0.05
CA ASP A 53 1.46 25.22 -0.50
C ASP A 53 0.86 25.03 -1.90
N LEU A 54 -0.45 25.27 -2.00
CA LEU A 54 -1.22 25.14 -3.23
C LEU A 54 -1.48 26.52 -3.88
N SER A 55 -0.86 27.60 -3.41
CA SER A 55 -1.16 28.98 -3.86
C SER A 55 -0.91 29.22 -5.35
N GLY A 56 -0.03 28.43 -5.98
CA GLY A 56 0.19 28.46 -7.43
C GLY A 56 -0.86 27.72 -8.26
N THR A 57 -1.91 27.16 -7.66
CA THR A 57 -2.98 26.43 -8.37
C THR A 57 -3.74 27.35 -9.32
N GLN A 58 -4.01 26.86 -10.54
CA GLN A 58 -4.66 27.65 -11.60
C GLN A 58 -5.80 26.87 -12.26
N VAL A 59 -6.88 27.56 -12.60
CA VAL A 59 -7.98 27.03 -13.41
C VAL A 59 -7.78 27.41 -14.86
N PHE A 60 -8.05 26.46 -15.75
CA PHE A 60 -7.87 26.59 -17.19
C PHE A 60 -9.13 26.20 -17.96
N GLY A 61 -9.57 27.14 -18.80
CA GLY A 61 -10.40 26.91 -19.98
C GLY A 61 -11.75 26.22 -19.75
N TRP A 62 -12.45 26.00 -20.86
CA TRP A 62 -13.41 24.92 -21.07
C TRP A 62 -12.96 24.24 -22.37
N TYR A 63 -12.04 23.30 -22.25
CA TYR A 63 -11.43 22.63 -23.40
C TYR A 63 -12.39 21.63 -24.01
N THR A 64 -12.70 21.80 -25.30
CA THR A 64 -13.45 20.79 -26.05
C THR A 64 -12.54 19.63 -26.42
N LEU A 65 -12.77 18.47 -25.83
CA LEU A 65 -12.10 17.22 -26.18
C LEU A 65 -12.60 16.76 -27.54
N ASP A 66 -11.73 16.30 -28.43
CA ASP A 66 -12.14 15.68 -29.70
C ASP A 66 -12.63 14.24 -29.51
N LYS A 67 -13.57 14.08 -28.58
CA LYS A 67 -14.21 12.84 -28.15
C LYS A 67 -15.67 13.13 -27.84
N ASN A 68 -16.54 12.21 -28.23
CA ASN A 68 -17.91 12.20 -27.78
C ASN A 68 -17.96 11.66 -26.34
N HIS A 69 -18.99 12.00 -25.58
CA HIS A 69 -19.16 11.44 -24.24
C HIS A 69 -19.21 9.91 -24.26
N SER A 70 -19.81 9.31 -25.29
CA SER A 70 -19.84 7.86 -25.47
C SER A 70 -18.45 7.22 -25.61
N ASP A 71 -17.45 7.96 -26.08
CA ASP A 71 -16.10 7.44 -26.30
C ASP A 71 -15.37 7.14 -24.99
N TYR A 72 -15.81 7.74 -23.87
CA TYR A 72 -15.28 7.46 -22.54
C TYR A 72 -15.55 6.02 -22.09
N TYR A 73 -16.63 5.43 -22.58
CA TYR A 73 -17.06 4.08 -22.23
C TYR A 73 -16.65 3.09 -23.33
N PHE A 74 -16.35 1.87 -22.92
CA PHE A 74 -16.12 0.76 -23.86
C PHE A 74 -16.67 -0.54 -23.29
N VAL A 75 -16.85 -1.55 -24.13
CA VAL A 75 -17.32 -2.87 -23.71
C VAL A 75 -16.16 -3.84 -23.78
N GLU A 76 -15.86 -4.47 -22.64
CA GLU A 76 -14.89 -5.55 -22.54
C GLU A 76 -15.55 -6.73 -21.81
N ASN A 77 -15.51 -7.91 -22.42
CA ASN A 77 -16.18 -9.11 -21.89
C ASN A 77 -17.66 -8.91 -21.55
N GLY A 78 -18.37 -8.14 -22.37
CA GLY A 78 -19.79 -7.83 -22.16
C GLY A 78 -20.08 -6.90 -20.98
N LYS A 79 -19.05 -6.33 -20.33
CA LYS A 79 -19.18 -5.33 -19.27
C LYS A 79 -18.74 -3.97 -19.79
N THR A 80 -19.52 -2.93 -19.47
CA THR A 80 -19.11 -1.55 -19.72
C THR A 80 -17.98 -1.18 -18.77
N LYS A 81 -16.88 -0.67 -19.31
CA LYS A 81 -15.71 -0.14 -18.60
C LYS A 81 -15.48 1.32 -18.99
N THR A 82 -14.64 2.01 -18.22
CA THR A 82 -14.32 3.43 -18.40
C THR A 82 -12.86 3.63 -18.80
N ARG A 83 -12.58 4.64 -19.62
CA ARG A 83 -11.22 5.00 -20.08
C ARG A 83 -10.60 6.06 -19.18
N ARG A 84 -10.50 5.79 -17.88
CA ARG A 84 -10.00 6.74 -16.86
C ARG A 84 -8.65 7.37 -17.22
N GLY A 85 -7.67 6.54 -17.57
CA GLY A 85 -6.34 7.01 -17.98
C GLY A 85 -6.35 7.84 -19.27
N GLU A 86 -7.15 7.43 -20.27
CA GLU A 86 -7.25 8.17 -21.53
C GLU A 86 -7.96 9.51 -21.34
N LEU A 87 -8.96 9.62 -20.46
CA LEU A 87 -9.63 10.88 -20.18
C LEU A 87 -8.67 11.93 -19.63
N LEU A 88 -7.81 11.54 -18.68
CA LEU A 88 -6.74 12.41 -18.18
C LEU A 88 -5.78 12.80 -19.31
N ALA A 89 -5.41 11.87 -20.19
CA ALA A 89 -4.54 12.13 -21.33
C ALA A 89 -5.17 13.12 -22.33
N TRP A 90 -6.46 12.95 -22.67
CA TRP A 90 -7.19 13.84 -23.58
C TRP A 90 -7.27 15.26 -23.03
N ALA A 91 -7.57 15.41 -21.74
CA ALA A 91 -7.62 16.72 -21.08
C ALA A 91 -6.25 17.42 -21.09
N ARG A 92 -5.18 16.69 -20.77
CA ARG A 92 -3.80 17.21 -20.84
C ARG A 92 -3.42 17.63 -22.25
N GLN A 93 -3.73 16.80 -23.25
CA GLN A 93 -3.49 17.11 -24.66
C GLN A 93 -4.23 18.37 -25.10
N ALA A 94 -5.50 18.54 -24.70
CA ALA A 94 -6.27 19.72 -25.04
C ALA A 94 -5.69 21.01 -24.41
N ALA A 95 -5.22 20.94 -23.16
CA ALA A 95 -4.54 22.07 -22.52
C ALA A 95 -3.18 22.40 -23.18
N ILE A 96 -2.40 21.38 -23.54
CA ILE A 96 -1.12 21.56 -24.25
C ILE A 96 -1.34 22.17 -25.64
N ALA A 97 -2.39 21.76 -26.36
CA ALA A 97 -2.77 22.35 -27.65
C ALA A 97 -3.12 23.85 -27.54
N ASP A 98 -3.59 24.30 -26.36
CA ASP A 98 -3.79 25.71 -26.02
C ASP A 98 -2.55 26.39 -25.40
N ASN A 99 -1.37 25.82 -25.65
CA ASN A 99 -0.06 26.30 -25.19
C ASN A 99 0.04 26.44 -23.66
N LYS A 100 -0.61 25.57 -22.89
CA LYS A 100 -0.43 25.52 -21.43
C LYS A 100 0.73 24.60 -21.06
N ASP A 101 1.70 25.15 -20.36
CA ASP A 101 2.74 24.37 -19.71
C ASP A 101 2.21 23.78 -18.41
N LEU A 102 2.01 22.45 -18.42
CA LEU A 102 1.54 21.69 -17.27
C LEU A 102 2.68 21.20 -16.37
N SER A 103 3.94 21.27 -16.81
CA SER A 103 5.09 20.71 -16.09
C SER A 103 5.41 21.42 -14.77
N LYS A 104 4.95 22.66 -14.62
CA LYS A 104 5.08 23.48 -13.41
C LYS A 104 4.09 23.12 -12.29
N PHE A 105 3.13 22.25 -12.57
CA PHE A 105 2.12 21.82 -11.61
C PHE A 105 2.44 20.45 -11.06
N PHE A 106 2.11 20.25 -9.79
CA PHE A 106 2.24 18.96 -9.09
C PHE A 106 1.39 17.88 -9.77
N SER A 107 0.12 18.18 -10.05
CA SER A 107 -0.79 17.28 -10.76
C SER A 107 -1.96 18.05 -11.38
N VAL A 108 -2.90 17.33 -12.00
CA VAL A 108 -4.08 17.89 -12.64
C VAL A 108 -5.37 17.43 -11.97
N VAL A 109 -6.37 18.31 -11.95
CA VAL A 109 -7.77 17.96 -11.75
C VAL A 109 -8.50 18.23 -13.06
N VAL A 110 -9.19 17.23 -13.60
CA VAL A 110 -10.01 17.36 -14.80
C VAL A 110 -11.47 17.45 -14.36
N CYS A 111 -12.08 18.61 -14.55
CA CYS A 111 -13.48 18.87 -14.25
C CYS A 111 -14.30 18.69 -15.53
N MET A 112 -15.07 17.61 -15.63
CA MET A 112 -15.92 17.34 -16.79
C MET A 112 -17.25 18.10 -16.72
N ASN A 113 -17.75 18.53 -17.88
CA ASN A 113 -18.98 19.29 -17.98
C ASN A 113 -20.26 18.48 -17.75
N VAL A 114 -20.18 17.17 -17.92
CA VAL A 114 -21.28 16.22 -17.78
C VAL A 114 -20.91 15.13 -16.78
N PRO A 115 -21.90 14.45 -16.17
CA PRO A 115 -21.68 13.22 -15.42
C PRO A 115 -20.82 12.24 -16.21
N THR A 116 -19.63 11.93 -15.70
CA THR A 116 -18.61 11.14 -16.38
C THR A 116 -18.00 10.13 -15.41
N ASP A 117 -17.32 10.60 -14.36
CA ASP A 117 -16.63 9.79 -13.36
C ASP A 117 -16.11 10.66 -12.20
N VAL A 118 -15.80 10.02 -11.07
CA VAL A 118 -15.06 10.62 -9.97
C VAL A 118 -14.01 9.64 -9.46
N PHE A 119 -12.74 10.03 -9.60
CA PHE A 119 -11.61 9.23 -9.13
C PHE A 119 -10.34 10.08 -9.02
N GLY A 120 -9.39 9.61 -8.23
CA GLY A 120 -8.07 10.20 -8.07
C GLY A 120 -6.98 9.15 -7.94
N GLY A 121 -5.77 9.54 -8.32
CA GLY A 121 -4.57 8.72 -8.20
C GLY A 121 -3.31 9.50 -8.54
N PRO A 122 -2.15 8.84 -8.56
CA PRO A 122 -0.86 9.50 -8.82
C PRO A 122 -0.81 10.28 -10.14
N THR A 123 -1.58 9.85 -11.15
CA THR A 123 -1.58 10.44 -12.49
C THR A 123 -2.55 11.61 -12.68
N GLY A 124 -3.42 11.88 -11.69
CA GLY A 124 -4.40 12.98 -11.73
C GLY A 124 -5.72 12.64 -11.06
N VAL A 125 -6.62 13.62 -11.09
CA VAL A 125 -7.97 13.54 -10.53
C VAL A 125 -8.98 13.87 -11.62
N VAL A 126 -10.12 13.18 -11.62
CA VAL A 126 -11.29 13.52 -12.43
C VAL A 126 -12.47 13.76 -11.49
N CYS A 127 -13.24 14.79 -11.80
CA CYS A 127 -14.52 15.04 -11.17
C CYS A 127 -15.51 15.66 -12.16
N ASP A 128 -16.78 15.67 -11.77
CA ASP A 128 -17.88 16.31 -12.46
C ASP A 128 -18.89 16.81 -11.43
N ASP A 129 -20.04 17.32 -11.86
CA ASP A 129 -21.12 17.75 -10.95
C ASP A 129 -22.28 16.74 -10.83
N GLU A 130 -22.05 15.45 -11.13
CA GLU A 130 -23.05 14.41 -10.91
C GLU A 130 -23.46 14.35 -9.43
N ARG A 131 -24.72 13.96 -9.22
CA ARG A 131 -25.32 13.80 -7.89
C ARG A 131 -25.27 12.34 -7.48
N TRP A 132 -24.68 12.07 -6.32
CA TRP A 132 -24.80 10.78 -5.64
C TRP A 132 -26.26 10.50 -5.26
N GLN A 133 -26.56 9.25 -4.89
CA GLN A 133 -27.91 8.85 -4.46
C GLN A 133 -28.45 9.69 -3.29
N ASN A 134 -27.56 10.23 -2.45
CA ASN A 134 -27.88 11.11 -1.33
C ASN A 134 -27.97 12.62 -1.71
N GLY A 135 -27.95 12.94 -3.02
CA GLY A 135 -28.03 14.29 -3.57
C GLY A 135 -26.74 15.09 -3.54
N MET A 136 -25.62 14.50 -3.07
CA MET A 136 -24.34 15.19 -2.95
C MET A 136 -23.66 15.38 -4.31
N SER A 137 -23.05 16.54 -4.55
CA SER A 137 -22.19 16.78 -5.72
C SER A 137 -20.86 16.03 -5.64
N ASN A 138 -20.39 15.48 -6.77
CA ASN A 138 -19.00 15.05 -6.96
C ASN A 138 -17.97 16.19 -6.80
N LEU A 139 -18.38 17.46 -6.96
CA LEU A 139 -17.57 18.65 -6.66
C LEU A 139 -17.59 19.04 -5.16
N SER A 140 -18.15 18.22 -4.28
CA SER A 140 -18.11 18.49 -2.84
C SER A 140 -16.66 18.43 -2.32
N PRO A 141 -16.22 19.40 -1.51
CA PRO A 141 -14.88 19.36 -0.90
C PRO A 141 -14.55 18.08 -0.12
N SER A 142 -15.54 17.36 0.42
CA SER A 142 -15.32 16.03 0.99
C SER A 142 -14.77 15.03 -0.04
N ILE A 143 -15.43 14.91 -1.19
CA ILE A 143 -15.03 14.05 -2.30
C ILE A 143 -13.71 14.51 -2.89
N LEU A 144 -13.60 15.80 -3.19
CA LEU A 144 -12.38 16.36 -3.77
C LEU A 144 -11.18 16.18 -2.82
N GLY A 145 -11.39 16.28 -1.51
CA GLY A 145 -10.36 16.01 -0.50
C GLY A 145 -9.83 14.57 -0.56
N GLN A 146 -10.73 13.59 -0.74
CA GLN A 146 -10.34 12.19 -0.94
C GLN A 146 -9.57 12.00 -2.25
N GLU A 147 -10.16 12.40 -3.38
CA GLU A 147 -9.60 12.11 -4.70
C GLU A 147 -8.27 12.84 -4.94
N MET A 148 -8.17 14.11 -4.53
CA MET A 148 -6.89 14.82 -4.55
C MET A 148 -5.90 14.24 -3.52
N GLY A 149 -6.39 13.67 -2.41
CA GLY A 149 -5.59 12.96 -1.43
C GLY A 149 -4.86 11.74 -2.02
N HIS A 150 -5.50 10.99 -2.92
CA HIS A 150 -4.88 9.86 -3.62
C HIS A 150 -3.66 10.25 -4.45
N ALA A 151 -3.63 11.45 -5.04
CA ALA A 151 -2.45 11.94 -5.76
C ALA A 151 -1.25 12.21 -4.83
N TYR A 152 -1.49 12.42 -3.53
CA TYR A 152 -0.45 12.50 -2.51
C TYR A 152 -0.13 11.13 -1.88
N GLY A 153 -0.69 10.04 -2.42
CA GLY A 153 -0.48 8.68 -1.95
C GLY A 153 -1.22 8.34 -0.66
N LEU A 154 -2.34 9.01 -0.36
CA LEU A 154 -3.23 8.56 0.71
C LEU A 154 -4.06 7.36 0.23
N SER A 155 -4.18 6.34 1.07
CA SER A 155 -5.09 5.21 0.86
C SER A 155 -6.44 5.48 1.52
N HIS A 156 -7.48 4.71 1.18
CA HIS A 156 -8.77 4.75 1.90
C HIS A 156 -8.54 4.52 3.39
N SER A 157 -9.46 4.86 4.30
CA SER A 157 -9.33 4.55 5.73
C SER A 157 -10.14 3.32 6.15
N ARG A 158 -9.62 2.56 7.11
CA ARG A 158 -10.18 1.27 7.56
C ARG A 158 -10.47 1.27 9.06
N ILE A 159 -11.04 0.16 9.52
CA ILE A 159 -11.21 -0.13 10.94
C ILE A 159 -10.32 -1.32 11.32
N GLN A 160 -9.76 -1.29 12.52
CA GLN A 160 -8.91 -2.36 13.02
C GLN A 160 -9.61 -3.74 12.94
N GLY A 161 -8.89 -4.73 12.42
CA GLY A 161 -9.41 -6.08 12.20
C GLY A 161 -10.21 -6.27 10.91
N SER A 162 -10.25 -5.26 10.03
CA SER A 162 -10.90 -5.35 8.72
C SER A 162 -9.98 -4.85 7.59
N SER A 163 -10.07 -5.49 6.43
CA SER A 163 -9.47 -5.02 5.17
C SER A 163 -10.48 -4.25 4.30
N GLU A 164 -11.71 -4.05 4.77
CA GLU A 164 -12.71 -3.27 4.04
C GLU A 164 -12.40 -1.77 4.12
N ASP A 165 -12.40 -1.11 2.97
CA ASP A 165 -12.27 0.34 2.85
C ASP A 165 -13.53 1.08 3.32
N TYR A 166 -13.38 2.38 3.57
CA TYR A 166 -14.48 3.29 3.95
C TYR A 166 -15.12 2.94 5.30
N ARG A 167 -14.30 2.52 6.27
CA ARG A 167 -14.76 2.06 7.60
C ARG A 167 -14.45 3.03 8.74
N ASP A 168 -13.91 4.21 8.43
CA ASP A 168 -13.67 5.28 9.41
C ASP A 168 -14.54 6.50 9.12
N GLN A 169 -15.68 6.63 9.81
CA GLN A 169 -16.62 7.71 9.52
C GLN A 169 -16.09 9.12 9.85
N TRP A 170 -14.93 9.23 10.50
CA TRP A 170 -14.33 10.50 10.93
C TRP A 170 -13.18 10.96 10.04
N ASP A 171 -12.90 10.25 8.95
CA ASP A 171 -11.80 10.56 8.04
C ASP A 171 -12.28 10.70 6.59
N VAL A 172 -11.71 11.68 5.87
CA VAL A 172 -12.09 11.96 4.47
C VAL A 172 -11.73 10.82 3.52
N MET A 173 -10.74 9.99 3.83
CA MET A 173 -10.43 8.81 3.01
C MET A 173 -11.44 7.68 3.20
N SER A 174 -12.55 7.95 3.90
CA SER A 174 -13.74 7.12 3.97
C SER A 174 -14.99 7.86 3.46
N THR A 175 -14.87 8.80 2.50
CA THR A 175 -15.97 9.71 2.11
C THR A 175 -17.28 8.99 1.79
N ALA A 176 -17.24 7.77 1.23
CA ALA A 176 -18.45 6.97 0.99
C ALA A 176 -19.34 6.75 2.23
N ASN A 177 -18.75 6.73 3.43
CA ASN A 177 -19.43 6.50 4.71
C ASN A 177 -19.10 7.56 5.79
N ALA A 178 -18.47 8.67 5.41
CA ALA A 178 -17.99 9.67 6.35
C ALA A 178 -19.10 10.62 6.87
N LEU A 179 -18.87 11.20 8.04
CA LEU A 179 -19.74 12.20 8.67
C LEU A 179 -19.48 13.58 8.05
N MET A 180 -20.37 13.99 7.13
CA MET A 180 -20.22 15.23 6.37
C MET A 180 -21.30 16.26 6.73
N ALA A 181 -20.93 17.54 6.71
CA ALA A 181 -21.86 18.65 6.94
C ALA A 181 -22.23 19.37 5.63
N PRO A 182 -23.35 20.12 5.57
CA PRO A 182 -23.58 21.07 4.49
C PRO A 182 -22.46 22.09 4.37
N HIS A 183 -22.06 22.42 3.15
CA HIS A 183 -21.04 23.43 2.93
C HIS A 183 -21.56 24.84 3.26
N PRO A 184 -20.85 25.66 4.05
CA PRO A 184 -21.35 26.98 4.50
C PRO A 184 -21.28 28.11 3.45
N HIS A 185 -20.81 27.83 2.24
CA HIS A 185 -20.55 28.83 1.18
C HIS A 185 -21.10 28.37 -0.18
N PHE A 186 -20.90 27.10 -0.54
CA PHE A 186 -21.61 26.42 -1.62
C PHE A 186 -22.97 25.91 -1.10
N THR A 187 -23.94 26.82 -0.96
CA THR A 187 -25.21 26.57 -0.25
C THR A 187 -26.36 26.12 -1.16
N GLU A 188 -26.07 25.71 -2.39
CA GLU A 188 -27.08 25.28 -3.36
C GLU A 188 -27.87 24.08 -2.82
N LEU A 189 -29.18 24.09 -3.09
CA LEU A 189 -30.10 23.05 -2.67
C LEU A 189 -30.65 22.28 -3.88
N ASP A 190 -30.89 20.98 -3.70
CA ASP A 190 -31.58 20.16 -4.70
C ASP A 190 -33.08 20.52 -4.78
N ALA A 191 -33.79 19.88 -5.70
CA ALA A 191 -35.24 20.09 -5.89
C ALA A 191 -36.09 19.72 -4.65
N ARG A 192 -35.52 19.02 -3.66
CA ARG A 192 -36.15 18.61 -2.40
C ARG A 192 -35.72 19.50 -1.22
N GLY A 193 -34.88 20.51 -1.47
CA GLY A 193 -34.37 21.42 -0.45
C GLY A 193 -33.17 20.88 0.34
N ASN A 194 -32.52 19.80 -0.11
CA ASN A 194 -31.33 19.26 0.55
C ASN A 194 -30.05 19.96 0.06
N PRO A 195 -29.07 20.21 0.93
CA PRO A 195 -27.77 20.73 0.53
C PRO A 195 -27.05 19.81 -0.45
N ILE A 196 -26.56 20.40 -1.54
CA ILE A 196 -25.85 19.70 -2.61
C ILE A 196 -24.37 19.49 -2.27
N PHE A 197 -23.71 20.54 -1.79
CA PHE A 197 -22.28 20.49 -1.48
C PHE A 197 -22.06 20.12 -0.02
N ARG A 198 -21.17 19.15 0.20
CA ARG A 198 -20.83 18.68 1.54
C ARG A 198 -19.36 18.93 1.88
N LEU A 199 -19.11 19.08 3.17
CA LEU A 199 -17.85 19.41 3.77
C LEU A 199 -17.38 18.28 4.69
N GLY A 200 -16.11 17.94 4.56
CA GLY A 200 -15.35 17.13 5.50
C GLY A 200 -15.81 15.68 5.61
N PRO A 201 -15.41 14.97 6.67
CA PRO A 201 -14.56 15.43 7.77
C PRO A 201 -13.13 15.72 7.31
N GLY A 202 -12.26 16.26 8.19
CA GLY A 202 -10.82 16.34 7.90
C GLY A 202 -10.11 14.98 7.95
N LEU A 203 -8.83 14.92 7.55
CA LEU A 203 -7.99 13.73 7.71
C LEU A 203 -7.77 13.38 9.18
N ASN A 204 -7.65 12.09 9.48
CA ASN A 204 -7.15 11.59 10.75
C ASN A 204 -5.62 11.81 10.86
N VAL A 205 -5.16 11.84 12.11
CA VAL A 205 -3.77 12.06 12.52
C VAL A 205 -2.82 11.01 11.94
N ALA A 206 -3.27 9.78 11.75
CA ALA A 206 -2.45 8.68 11.24
C ALA A 206 -2.11 8.90 9.77
N ASN A 207 -3.10 9.26 8.96
CA ASN A 207 -2.93 9.66 7.55
C ASN A 207 -2.04 10.90 7.43
N MET A 208 -2.27 11.91 8.27
CA MET A 208 -1.41 13.11 8.32
C MET A 208 0.04 12.76 8.70
N TRP A 209 0.24 11.85 9.65
CA TRP A 209 1.58 11.39 10.03
C TRP A 209 2.25 10.62 8.90
N GLY A 210 1.53 9.68 8.26
CA GLY A 210 2.04 8.83 7.19
C GLY A 210 2.45 9.58 5.93
N ARG A 211 2.02 10.84 5.76
CA ARG A 211 2.48 11.74 4.68
C ARG A 211 3.53 12.75 5.14
N GLY A 212 3.96 12.68 6.39
CA GLY A 212 4.85 13.67 6.99
C GLY A 212 4.21 15.05 7.08
N TRP A 213 2.88 15.13 7.12
CA TRP A 213 2.07 16.35 7.14
C TRP A 213 1.82 16.88 8.56
N LEU A 214 1.75 15.98 9.53
CA LEU A 214 1.54 16.35 10.92
C LEU A 214 2.65 17.29 11.45
N ASP A 215 2.26 18.32 12.20
CA ASP A 215 3.21 19.19 12.91
C ASP A 215 3.71 18.48 14.17
N GLU A 216 4.81 17.74 14.04
CA GLU A 216 5.44 16.95 15.11
C GLU A 216 5.85 17.80 16.32
N THR A 217 6.02 19.13 16.18
CA THR A 217 6.30 20.02 17.32
C THR A 217 5.08 20.20 18.25
N ARG A 218 3.89 19.86 17.75
CA ARG A 218 2.60 19.89 18.43
C ARG A 218 2.09 18.49 18.75
N VAL A 219 2.93 17.47 18.64
CA VAL A 219 2.62 16.07 18.99
C VAL A 219 3.26 15.75 20.32
N TRP A 220 2.46 15.25 21.27
CA TRP A 220 3.03 14.67 22.47
C TRP A 220 3.52 13.26 22.16
N ASN A 221 4.78 12.96 22.51
CA ASN A 221 5.39 11.66 22.27
C ASN A 221 6.27 11.26 23.46
N ALA A 222 6.18 10.01 23.88
CA ALA A 222 6.86 9.48 25.06
C ALA A 222 8.06 8.59 24.76
N SER A 223 8.62 8.67 23.55
CA SER A 223 9.60 7.77 22.92
C SER A 223 10.88 7.38 23.70
N SER A 224 11.03 7.77 24.97
CA SER A 224 12.15 7.38 25.85
C SER A 224 11.76 6.87 27.25
N GLN A 225 10.47 6.81 27.60
CA GLN A 225 10.04 6.42 28.95
C GLN A 225 9.54 4.97 28.98
N THR A 226 10.17 4.17 29.86
CA THR A 226 9.79 2.77 30.11
C THR A 226 8.55 2.63 30.99
N MET A 227 8.21 3.68 31.74
CA MET A 227 7.03 3.78 32.58
C MET A 227 6.40 5.15 32.35
N ILE A 228 5.10 5.16 32.05
CA ILE A 228 4.32 6.36 31.82
C ILE A 228 3.10 6.27 32.74
N ASP A 229 2.79 7.36 33.44
CA ASP A 229 1.51 7.61 34.11
C ASP A 229 1.31 9.11 34.10
N THR A 230 0.60 9.61 33.08
CA THR A 230 0.48 11.04 32.84
C THR A 230 -0.88 11.40 32.26
N ILE A 231 -1.19 12.69 32.31
CA ILE A 231 -2.37 13.26 31.68
C ILE A 231 -1.88 14.25 30.63
N VAL A 232 -2.33 14.07 29.40
CA VAL A 232 -2.03 14.96 28.27
C VAL A 232 -3.29 15.71 27.88
N GLU A 233 -3.15 17.02 27.68
CA GLU A 233 -4.23 17.86 27.15
C GLU A 233 -4.11 17.97 25.62
N LEU A 234 -5.18 17.60 24.92
CA LEU A 234 -5.31 17.72 23.48
C LEU A 234 -6.23 18.89 23.10
N ARG A 235 -5.80 19.63 22.07
CA ARG A 235 -6.62 20.55 21.28
C ARG A 235 -7.18 19.82 20.06
N PRO A 236 -8.27 20.33 19.44
CA PRO A 236 -8.79 19.72 18.23
C PRO A 236 -7.71 19.66 17.14
N LEU A 237 -7.60 18.53 16.45
CA LEU A 237 -6.48 18.24 15.54
C LEU A 237 -6.18 19.38 14.55
N HIS A 238 -7.23 19.95 13.95
CA HIS A 238 -7.11 21.00 12.93
C HIS A 238 -7.07 22.43 13.48
N ARG A 239 -7.09 22.63 14.81
CA ARG A 239 -7.09 23.97 15.46
C ARG A 239 -5.69 24.44 15.83
N ARG A 240 -4.87 24.66 14.80
CA ARG A 240 -3.47 25.11 14.92
C ARG A 240 -3.32 26.48 15.59
N ASP A 241 -4.35 27.30 15.51
CA ASP A 241 -4.47 28.62 16.15
C ASP A 241 -4.52 28.55 17.69
N LEU A 242 -4.94 27.42 18.26
CA LEU A 242 -4.93 27.20 19.70
C LEU A 242 -3.56 26.68 20.16
N PRO A 243 -3.05 27.08 21.33
CA PRO A 243 -1.83 26.50 21.91
C PRO A 243 -2.10 25.13 22.57
N GLY A 244 -1.09 24.24 22.56
CA GLY A 244 -1.14 22.92 23.21
C GLY A 244 -0.92 21.76 22.24
N PHE A 245 -1.00 20.50 22.66
CA PHE A 245 -0.81 19.38 21.74
C PHE A 245 -2.03 19.20 20.82
N LEU A 246 -1.81 18.87 19.55
CA LEU A 246 -2.87 18.56 18.57
C LEU A 246 -3.10 17.05 18.45
N ALA A 247 -2.09 16.26 18.80
CA ALA A 247 -2.12 14.82 18.77
C ALA A 247 -1.20 14.21 19.82
N ILE A 248 -1.43 12.94 20.11
CA ILE A 248 -0.55 12.08 20.91
C ILE A 248 -0.10 10.92 20.03
N ARG A 249 1.19 10.61 20.09
CA ARG A 249 1.76 9.35 19.61
C ARG A 249 2.18 8.51 20.82
N PHE A 250 1.56 7.35 20.99
CA PHE A 250 1.75 6.51 22.16
C PHE A 250 1.86 5.03 21.76
N GLY A 251 3.10 4.56 21.61
CA GLY A 251 3.37 3.27 20.96
C GLY A 251 2.93 3.33 19.49
N ASP A 252 2.13 2.35 19.09
CA ASP A 252 1.54 2.26 17.75
C ASP A 252 0.26 3.09 17.58
N PHE A 253 -0.24 3.68 18.68
CA PHE A 253 -1.46 4.48 18.66
C PHE A 253 -1.20 5.94 18.35
N PHE A 254 -2.03 6.47 17.46
CA PHE A 254 -2.21 7.90 17.23
C PHE A 254 -3.55 8.31 17.83
N ILE A 255 -3.54 9.33 18.68
CA ILE A 255 -4.74 9.77 19.42
C ILE A 255 -4.98 11.24 19.09
N GLU A 256 -6.22 11.54 18.71
CA GLU A 256 -6.65 12.88 18.32
C GLU A 256 -7.94 13.28 19.03
N PHE A 257 -8.16 14.58 19.16
CA PHE A 257 -9.42 15.15 19.60
C PHE A 257 -10.08 15.87 18.43
N ARG A 258 -11.38 15.65 18.23
CA ARG A 258 -12.18 16.25 17.15
C ARG A 258 -13.38 17.00 17.74
N THR A 259 -13.80 18.07 17.10
CA THR A 259 -14.95 18.90 17.52
C THR A 259 -15.82 19.28 16.32
N ASN A 260 -17.08 19.64 16.55
CA ASN A 260 -18.06 20.00 15.53
C ASN A 260 -17.82 21.38 14.87
N THR A 261 -16.62 21.64 14.35
CA THR A 261 -16.24 22.94 13.78
C THR A 261 -15.39 22.78 12.53
N GLY A 262 -15.49 23.71 11.58
CA GLY A 262 -14.72 23.68 10.34
C GLY A 262 -15.05 22.42 9.54
N TRP A 263 -14.02 21.74 9.03
CA TRP A 263 -14.14 20.47 8.31
C TRP A 263 -14.94 19.41 9.07
N ASP A 264 -14.88 19.42 10.41
CA ASP A 264 -15.50 18.41 11.26
C ASP A 264 -16.91 18.79 11.74
N ALA A 265 -17.60 19.72 11.06
CA ALA A 265 -18.87 20.26 11.52
C ALA A 265 -19.98 19.20 11.77
N ALA A 266 -19.88 18.01 11.19
CA ALA A 266 -20.82 16.89 11.42
C ALA A 266 -20.39 15.92 12.53
N ILE A 267 -19.19 16.07 13.10
CA ILE A 267 -18.66 15.20 14.15
C ILE A 267 -19.04 15.73 15.53
N THR A 268 -19.62 14.90 16.39
CA THR A 268 -19.79 15.24 17.81
C THR A 268 -18.43 15.22 18.52
N PRO A 269 -18.11 16.18 19.43
CA PRO A 269 -16.83 16.20 20.13
C PRO A 269 -16.43 14.84 20.72
N THR A 270 -15.30 14.33 20.27
CA THR A 270 -14.87 12.96 20.58
C THR A 270 -13.36 12.82 20.46
N VAL A 271 -12.81 11.82 21.14
CA VAL A 271 -11.43 11.38 20.95
C VAL A 271 -11.46 10.18 20.02
N LEU A 272 -10.52 10.13 19.08
CA LEU A 272 -10.35 9.00 18.18
C LEU A 272 -8.96 8.41 18.38
N VAL A 273 -8.85 7.10 18.16
CA VAL A 273 -7.61 6.36 18.26
C VAL A 273 -7.42 5.59 16.97
N HIS A 274 -6.23 5.69 16.39
CA HIS A 274 -5.87 5.03 15.15
C HIS A 274 -4.55 4.28 15.29
N THR A 275 -4.37 3.25 14.48
CA THR A 275 -3.04 2.69 14.13
C THR A 275 -2.74 2.97 12.67
N PHE A 276 -1.48 2.79 12.27
CA PHE A 276 -1.03 3.00 10.90
C PHE A 276 -0.05 1.90 10.47
N GLU A 277 -0.38 1.17 9.41
CA GLU A 277 0.44 0.08 8.85
C GLU A 277 0.25 0.05 7.34
N HIS A 278 1.27 -0.34 6.55
CA HIS A 278 1.16 -0.49 5.08
C HIS A 278 0.49 0.71 4.35
N ASN A 279 0.84 1.94 4.74
CA ASN A 279 0.25 3.18 4.21
C ASN A 279 -1.26 3.34 4.45
N GLN A 280 -1.79 2.67 5.46
CA GLN A 280 -3.21 2.51 5.70
C GLN A 280 -3.53 2.85 7.16
N SER A 281 -4.50 3.74 7.39
CA SER A 281 -4.98 4.02 8.75
C SER A 281 -6.09 3.06 9.16
N TYR A 282 -6.13 2.74 10.45
CA TYR A 282 -7.12 1.85 11.05
C TYR A 282 -7.70 2.48 12.31
N LEU A 283 -9.00 2.74 12.30
CA LEU A 283 -9.74 3.20 13.48
C LEU A 283 -9.81 2.08 14.53
N VAL A 284 -9.47 2.43 15.77
CA VAL A 284 -9.41 1.50 16.91
C VAL A 284 -10.64 1.69 17.79
N SER A 285 -11.22 0.58 18.23
CA SER A 285 -12.32 0.57 19.21
C SER A 285 -11.79 0.52 20.64
N ASP A 286 -12.53 1.13 21.57
CA ASP A 286 -12.30 0.97 23.01
C ASP A 286 -12.63 -0.47 23.47
N ASN A 287 -12.32 -0.80 24.74
CA ASN A 287 -12.58 -2.14 25.29
C ASN A 287 -14.08 -2.55 25.28
N ASN A 288 -15.02 -1.65 24.97
CA ASN A 288 -16.44 -1.93 24.83
C ASN A 288 -16.91 -1.93 23.35
N GLY A 289 -15.98 -1.86 22.40
CA GLY A 289 -16.28 -1.84 20.97
C GLY A 289 -16.72 -0.47 20.42
N ARG A 290 -16.54 0.63 21.16
CA ARG A 290 -16.89 1.97 20.69
C ARG A 290 -15.72 2.64 20.00
N GLN A 291 -15.98 3.27 18.86
CA GLN A 291 -14.97 3.98 18.08
C GLN A 291 -14.86 5.46 18.44
N ASN A 292 -15.97 6.08 18.87
CA ASN A 292 -16.02 7.46 19.32
C ASN A 292 -15.76 7.52 20.83
N PHE A 293 -14.50 7.75 21.22
CA PHE A 293 -14.16 7.71 22.63
C PHE A 293 -14.79 8.91 23.34
N SER A 294 -15.59 8.59 24.34
CA SER A 294 -16.24 9.53 25.25
C SER A 294 -15.55 9.52 26.61
N VAL A 295 -15.91 10.45 27.51
CA VAL A 295 -15.41 10.40 28.89
C VAL A 295 -15.68 9.03 29.51
N GLY A 296 -14.62 8.38 29.97
CA GLY A 296 -14.65 7.03 30.52
C GLY A 296 -14.28 5.92 29.54
N SER A 297 -14.24 6.17 28.22
CA SER A 297 -13.72 5.21 27.24
C SER A 297 -12.23 4.93 27.49
N PHE A 298 -11.83 3.68 27.31
CA PHE A 298 -10.46 3.24 27.56
C PHE A 298 -10.02 2.08 26.67
N ILE A 299 -8.73 2.06 26.35
CA ILE A 299 -7.99 0.88 25.90
C ILE A 299 -7.07 0.50 27.05
N GLU A 300 -7.19 -0.72 27.57
CA GLU A 300 -6.26 -1.23 28.58
C GLU A 300 -5.89 -2.68 28.30
N THR A 301 -4.60 -2.99 28.45
CA THR A 301 -4.14 -4.38 28.52
C THR A 301 -4.89 -5.09 29.65
N PRO A 302 -5.61 -6.19 29.36
CA PRO A 302 -6.34 -6.96 30.37
C PRO A 302 -5.44 -7.35 31.54
N GLU A 303 -5.99 -7.34 32.76
CA GLU A 303 -5.21 -7.56 33.98
C GLU A 303 -4.48 -8.92 33.99
N ASN A 304 -5.10 -9.94 33.39
CA ASN A 304 -4.51 -11.27 33.22
C ASN A 304 -3.39 -11.33 32.17
N MET A 305 -3.26 -10.32 31.30
CA MET A 305 -2.14 -10.18 30.36
C MET A 305 -0.99 -9.34 30.91
N ARG A 306 -1.22 -8.52 31.95
CA ARG A 306 -0.17 -7.67 32.59
C ARG A 306 0.98 -8.48 33.21
N ILE A 307 0.73 -9.75 33.49
CA ILE A 307 1.71 -10.72 34.02
C ILE A 307 2.69 -11.20 32.94
N PHE A 308 2.29 -11.13 31.66
CA PHE A 308 3.02 -11.69 30.52
C PHE A 308 3.50 -10.62 29.52
N GLY A 309 2.99 -9.39 29.61
CA GLY A 309 3.32 -8.29 28.72
C GLY A 309 3.31 -6.93 29.43
N GLY A 310 3.86 -5.92 28.75
CA GLY A 310 3.76 -4.54 29.22
C GLY A 310 2.31 -4.07 29.32
N TYR A 311 2.03 -3.22 30.30
CA TYR A 311 0.75 -2.55 30.40
C TYR A 311 0.73 -1.36 29.45
N THR A 312 -0.34 -1.23 28.67
CA THR A 312 -0.68 -0.01 27.92
C THR A 312 -2.09 0.39 28.32
N GLY A 313 -2.27 1.65 28.69
CA GLY A 313 -3.53 2.25 29.12
C GLY A 313 -3.74 3.60 28.45
N ILE A 314 -4.85 3.74 27.74
CA ILE A 314 -5.34 5.00 27.17
C ILE A 314 -6.73 5.20 27.75
N LYS A 315 -6.99 6.33 28.40
CA LYS A 315 -8.31 6.63 28.96
C LYS A 315 -8.69 8.08 28.76
N VAL A 316 -9.87 8.33 28.21
CA VAL A 316 -10.43 9.68 28.12
C VAL A 316 -11.03 10.03 29.48
N ILE A 317 -10.47 11.05 30.13
CA ILE A 317 -10.92 11.47 31.47
C ILE A 317 -11.77 12.74 31.44
N GLU A 318 -11.62 13.58 30.42
CA GLU A 318 -12.38 14.82 30.28
C GLU A 318 -12.51 15.22 28.81
N ILE A 319 -13.68 15.73 28.40
CA ILE A 319 -13.91 16.46 27.17
C ILE A 319 -14.64 17.76 27.56
N ASP A 320 -13.97 18.90 27.42
CA ASP A 320 -14.52 20.23 27.62
C ASP A 320 -14.73 20.88 26.25
N SER A 321 -15.92 20.68 25.68
CA SER A 321 -16.28 21.23 24.37
C SER A 321 -16.27 22.76 24.34
N ALA A 322 -16.56 23.42 25.47
CA ALA A 322 -16.57 24.88 25.55
C ALA A 322 -15.15 25.46 25.46
N ARG A 323 -14.17 24.77 26.05
CA ARG A 323 -12.75 25.14 25.95
C ARG A 323 -12.01 24.48 24.79
N GLN A 324 -12.68 23.62 24.02
CA GLN A 324 -12.08 22.79 22.97
C GLN A 324 -10.82 22.08 23.47
N LEU A 325 -11.02 21.23 24.47
CA LEU A 325 -9.96 20.51 25.14
C LEU A 325 -10.42 19.12 25.53
N ALA A 326 -9.56 18.11 25.33
CA ALA A 326 -9.72 16.79 25.90
C ALA A 326 -8.52 16.45 26.79
N LYS A 327 -8.75 15.71 27.87
CA LYS A 327 -7.68 15.18 28.71
C LYS A 327 -7.63 13.67 28.57
N ILE A 328 -6.45 13.17 28.24
CA ILE A 328 -6.18 11.76 28.03
C ILE A 328 -5.21 11.30 29.10
N LYS A 329 -5.64 10.35 29.93
CA LYS A 329 -4.74 9.63 30.83
C LYS A 329 -4.04 8.55 30.02
N LEU A 330 -2.71 8.59 30.02
CA LEU A 330 -1.85 7.61 29.37
C LEU A 330 -1.06 6.90 30.45
N ALA A 331 -0.97 5.58 30.33
CA ALA A 331 -0.13 4.79 31.20
C ALA A 331 0.57 3.68 30.43
N ASN A 332 1.87 3.51 30.63
CA ASN A 332 2.56 2.29 30.26
C ASN A 332 3.41 1.77 31.42
N ALA A 333 3.61 0.46 31.47
CA ALA A 333 4.57 -0.16 32.36
C ALA A 333 5.19 -1.37 31.66
N PRO A 334 6.45 -1.72 31.96
CA PRO A 334 7.04 -2.97 31.48
C PRO A 334 6.32 -4.15 32.13
N ALA A 335 6.47 -5.34 31.54
CA ALA A 335 5.92 -6.57 32.11
C ALA A 335 6.39 -6.75 33.55
N HIS A 336 5.46 -6.94 34.48
CA HIS A 336 5.79 -7.24 35.86
C HIS A 336 5.70 -8.75 36.07
N VAL A 337 6.85 -9.43 36.00
CA VAL A 337 6.94 -10.85 36.37
C VAL A 337 6.88 -10.91 37.91
N PRO A 338 5.84 -11.49 38.52
CA PRO A 338 5.77 -11.60 39.97
C PRO A 338 6.94 -12.45 40.47
N GLN A 339 7.74 -11.92 41.39
CA GLN A 339 8.88 -12.66 41.97
C GLN A 339 8.44 -13.88 42.80
N HIS A 340 7.16 -13.96 43.17
CA HIS A 340 6.57 -15.08 43.89
C HIS A 340 5.26 -15.50 43.23
N LEU A 341 5.25 -16.70 42.65
CA LEU A 341 4.03 -17.37 42.19
C LEU A 341 3.17 -17.74 43.42
N PRO A 342 1.84 -17.52 43.42
CA PRO A 342 0.99 -17.87 44.55
C PRO A 342 0.98 -19.39 44.79
N GLU A 343 1.27 -19.80 46.02
CA GLU A 343 1.40 -21.22 46.45
C GLU A 343 0.06 -21.97 46.62
N GLU A 344 -1.09 -21.36 46.36
CA GLU A 344 -2.38 -21.97 46.69
C GLU A 344 -2.99 -22.81 45.53
N ARG A 345 -3.08 -24.11 45.80
CA ARG A 345 -3.80 -25.14 45.02
C ARG A 345 -5.32 -25.07 45.30
N PRO A 346 -6.21 -25.53 44.40
CA PRO A 346 -5.94 -26.42 43.26
C PRO A 346 -5.39 -25.67 42.05
N TYR A 347 -4.20 -26.11 41.63
CA TYR A 347 -3.49 -25.67 40.43
C TYR A 347 -4.43 -25.74 39.22
N ARG A 348 -4.81 -24.57 38.68
CA ARG A 348 -5.03 -24.44 37.24
C ARG A 348 -3.65 -24.30 36.62
N ASN A 349 -3.28 -25.23 35.76
CA ASN A 349 -1.98 -25.24 35.09
C ASN A 349 -1.73 -23.86 34.42
N PRO A 350 -0.73 -23.07 34.86
CA PRO A 350 -0.44 -21.75 34.28
C PRO A 350 0.36 -21.83 32.96
N GLY A 351 0.70 -23.03 32.49
CA GLY A 351 1.60 -23.24 31.36
C GLY A 351 1.04 -22.90 29.98
N VAL A 352 -0.26 -22.66 29.82
CA VAL A 352 -0.81 -22.15 28.56
C VAL A 352 -1.98 -21.20 28.80
N ALA A 353 -1.67 -19.91 28.93
CA ALA A 353 -2.64 -18.84 28.77
C ALA A 353 -2.90 -18.67 27.27
N TRP A 354 -3.85 -19.44 26.75
CA TRP A 354 -4.38 -19.31 25.39
C TRP A 354 -5.16 -18.00 25.24
N GLN A 355 -4.54 -16.94 24.72
CA GLN A 355 -5.26 -15.75 24.27
C GLN A 355 -4.76 -15.30 22.88
N ASP A 356 -5.69 -15.40 21.94
CA ASP A 356 -5.61 -15.25 20.49
C ASP A 356 -5.40 -13.80 20.00
N ILE A 357 -4.78 -12.91 20.78
CA ILE A 357 -4.80 -11.47 20.45
C ILE A 357 -3.53 -10.73 20.90
N ILE A 358 -2.38 -10.97 20.25
CA ILE A 358 -1.38 -9.93 19.93
C ILE A 358 -0.72 -10.32 18.60
N ASN A 359 -1.00 -9.57 17.53
CA ASN A 359 -0.32 -9.67 16.22
C ASN A 359 -0.28 -11.08 15.60
N ASN A 360 -1.38 -11.84 15.68
CA ASN A 360 -1.55 -13.18 15.07
C ASN A 360 -0.64 -14.33 15.56
N ASP A 361 0.22 -14.15 16.58
CA ASP A 361 1.18 -15.17 17.02
C ASP A 361 0.84 -15.80 18.38
N ALA A 362 1.32 -17.02 18.65
CA ALA A 362 1.22 -17.66 19.96
C ALA A 362 2.40 -17.25 20.86
N LEU A 363 2.13 -17.06 22.15
CA LEU A 363 3.17 -16.85 23.17
C LEU A 363 3.19 -18.06 24.10
N VAL A 364 4.36 -18.69 24.27
CA VAL A 364 4.55 -19.83 25.16
C VAL A 364 5.62 -19.51 26.19
N VAL A 365 5.36 -19.79 27.46
CA VAL A 365 6.34 -19.62 28.54
C VAL A 365 6.97 -20.96 28.86
N ILE A 366 8.29 -21.06 28.71
CA ILE A 366 9.09 -22.24 29.06
C ILE A 366 10.20 -21.76 30.00
N GLU A 367 10.26 -22.33 31.21
CA GLU A 367 11.28 -21.99 32.22
C GLU A 367 11.44 -20.47 32.44
N GLU A 368 10.31 -19.78 32.68
CA GLU A 368 10.24 -18.32 32.92
C GLU A 368 10.64 -17.43 31.73
N LYS A 369 10.89 -18.01 30.55
CA LYS A 369 11.15 -17.26 29.31
C LYS A 369 9.95 -17.27 28.38
N VAL A 370 9.61 -16.10 27.85
CA VAL A 370 8.56 -15.95 26.84
C VAL A 370 9.13 -16.26 25.47
N HIS A 371 8.53 -17.24 24.79
CA HIS A 371 8.83 -17.62 23.41
C HIS A 371 7.66 -17.20 22.52
N ARG A 372 7.95 -16.39 21.51
CA ARG A 372 7.00 -16.05 20.46
C ARG A 372 7.04 -17.13 19.38
N ILE A 373 5.87 -17.67 19.06
CA ILE A 373 5.68 -18.73 18.08
C ILE A 373 4.77 -18.18 16.99
N PRO A 374 5.33 -17.88 15.80
CA PRO A 374 4.54 -17.32 14.71
C PRO A 374 3.37 -18.22 14.31
N ARG A 375 2.26 -17.66 13.81
CA ARG A 375 1.13 -18.47 13.29
C ARG A 375 1.54 -19.45 12.19
N SER A 376 2.54 -19.05 11.41
CA SER A 376 3.13 -19.88 10.35
C SER A 376 3.96 -21.05 10.89
N SER A 377 4.31 -21.06 12.17
CA SER A 377 5.10 -22.12 12.78
C SER A 377 4.29 -23.42 12.88
N PRO A 378 4.85 -24.59 12.51
CA PRO A 378 4.22 -25.88 12.76
C PRO A 378 3.97 -26.12 14.26
N ILE A 379 4.82 -25.53 15.12
CA ILE A 379 4.67 -25.60 16.56
C ILE A 379 3.38 -24.89 17.01
N TYR A 380 2.97 -23.79 16.36
CA TYR A 380 1.69 -23.13 16.65
C TYR A 380 0.53 -24.12 16.55
N ARG A 381 0.45 -24.85 15.43
CA ARG A 381 -0.57 -25.87 15.19
C ARG A 381 -0.48 -27.03 16.17
N THR A 382 0.72 -27.47 16.55
CA THR A 382 0.89 -28.51 17.59
C THR A 382 0.29 -28.06 18.91
N ILE A 383 0.55 -26.82 19.31
CA ILE A 383 0.04 -26.29 20.56
C ILE A 383 -1.50 -26.24 20.46
N GLU A 384 -2.11 -25.79 19.34
CA GLU A 384 -3.58 -25.74 19.18
C GLU A 384 -4.22 -27.10 19.48
N GLN A 385 -3.60 -28.18 18.99
CA GLN A 385 -4.07 -29.54 19.24
C GLN A 385 -3.88 -30.00 20.69
N ILE A 386 -2.82 -29.57 21.37
CA ILE A 386 -2.65 -29.78 22.81
C ILE A 386 -3.78 -29.06 23.58
N GLY A 387 -4.13 -27.84 23.18
CA GLY A 387 -5.26 -27.10 23.74
C GLY A 387 -6.59 -27.84 23.58
N LEU A 388 -6.87 -28.37 22.38
CA LEU A 388 -8.05 -29.21 22.10
C LEU A 388 -8.06 -30.49 22.95
N TYR A 389 -6.90 -31.15 23.10
CA TYR A 389 -6.76 -32.36 23.90
C TYR A 389 -7.10 -32.11 25.38
N GLU A 390 -6.55 -31.07 25.99
CA GLU A 390 -6.78 -30.75 27.40
C GLU A 390 -8.23 -30.31 27.67
N ASN A 391 -8.80 -29.48 26.78
CA ASN A 391 -10.17 -29.00 26.90
C ASN A 391 -11.24 -30.08 26.67
N SER A 392 -10.88 -31.22 26.06
CA SER A 392 -11.81 -32.35 25.91
C SER A 392 -12.31 -32.93 27.24
N THR A 393 -11.62 -32.64 28.36
CA THR A 393 -12.06 -32.96 29.73
C THR A 393 -13.43 -32.35 30.09
N ALA A 394 -13.81 -31.24 29.46
CA ALA A 394 -15.10 -30.57 29.66
C ALA A 394 -16.27 -31.23 28.89
N ILE A 395 -16.00 -32.17 27.98
CA ILE A 395 -17.02 -32.86 27.18
C ILE A 395 -17.70 -33.94 28.04
N PRO A 396 -19.03 -33.87 28.26
CA PRO A 396 -19.72 -34.84 29.13
C PRO A 396 -19.75 -36.28 28.58
N SER A 397 -19.70 -36.43 27.26
CA SER A 397 -19.71 -37.74 26.59
C SER A 397 -18.30 -38.31 26.50
N VAL A 398 -18.06 -39.43 27.19
CA VAL A 398 -16.78 -40.16 27.18
C VAL A 398 -16.40 -40.60 25.76
N GLN A 399 -17.37 -41.01 24.95
CA GLN A 399 -17.12 -41.43 23.56
C GLN A 399 -16.64 -40.25 22.69
N LEU A 400 -17.27 -39.08 22.85
CA LEU A 400 -16.89 -37.88 22.10
C LEU A 400 -15.57 -37.29 22.59
N GLN A 401 -15.33 -37.32 23.91
CA GLN A 401 -14.04 -36.96 24.50
C GLN A 401 -12.91 -37.81 23.93
N ASN A 402 -13.09 -39.14 23.85
CA ASN A 402 -12.08 -40.05 23.31
C ASN A 402 -11.83 -39.82 21.81
N ALA A 403 -12.88 -39.52 21.03
CA ALA A 403 -12.74 -39.20 19.61
C ALA A 403 -11.92 -37.91 19.40
N VAL A 404 -12.24 -36.83 20.13
CA VAL A 404 -11.51 -35.54 20.06
C VAL A 404 -10.05 -35.71 20.48
N ARG A 405 -9.79 -36.49 21.53
CA ARG A 405 -8.42 -36.79 21.98
C ARG A 405 -7.63 -37.57 20.92
N GLN A 406 -8.26 -38.56 20.30
CA GLN A 406 -7.62 -39.38 19.28
C GLN A 406 -7.28 -38.54 18.02
N GLU A 407 -8.19 -37.67 17.59
CA GLU A 407 -7.98 -36.77 16.45
C GLU A 407 -6.86 -35.75 16.73
N ALA A 408 -6.87 -35.12 17.91
CA ALA A 408 -5.82 -34.18 18.31
C ALA A 408 -4.43 -34.83 18.36
N LEU A 409 -4.31 -36.01 18.98
CA LEU A 409 -3.05 -36.76 19.03
C LEU A 409 -2.59 -37.23 17.65
N THR A 410 -3.52 -37.62 16.78
CA THR A 410 -3.19 -38.00 15.40
C THR A 410 -2.62 -36.80 14.63
N THR A 411 -3.24 -35.63 14.79
CA THR A 411 -2.77 -34.39 14.14
C THR A 411 -1.40 -33.95 14.65
N ILE A 412 -1.15 -34.05 15.97
CA ILE A 412 0.18 -33.79 16.56
C ILE A 412 1.23 -34.75 15.99
N ALA A 413 0.90 -36.04 15.87
CA ALA A 413 1.80 -37.03 15.30
C ALA A 413 2.13 -36.73 13.83
N THR A 414 1.15 -36.30 13.03
CA THR A 414 1.36 -35.88 11.65
C THR A 414 2.32 -34.67 11.56
N ILE A 415 2.07 -33.62 12.34
CA ILE A 415 2.93 -32.42 12.36
C ILE A 415 4.36 -32.79 12.79
N ALA A 416 4.51 -33.64 13.81
CA ALA A 416 5.82 -34.10 14.26
C ALA A 416 6.54 -34.94 13.19
N GLN A 417 5.82 -35.78 12.44
CA GLN A 417 6.38 -36.54 11.32
C GLN A 417 6.83 -35.63 10.18
N GLU A 418 6.04 -34.62 9.82
CA GLU A 418 6.42 -33.60 8.83
C GLU A 418 7.71 -32.89 9.25
N GLN A 419 7.81 -32.45 10.50
CA GLN A 419 9.02 -31.79 11.01
C GLN A 419 10.22 -32.73 11.12
N MET A 420 10.01 -33.99 11.48
CA MET A 420 11.09 -34.98 11.49
C MET A 420 11.59 -35.27 10.07
N GLN A 421 10.71 -35.29 9.07
CA GLN A 421 11.12 -35.42 7.66
C GLN A 421 11.96 -34.21 7.22
N THR A 422 11.57 -32.99 7.61
CA THR A 422 12.37 -31.78 7.40
C THR A 422 13.74 -31.90 8.06
N LEU A 423 13.82 -32.34 9.32
CA LEU A 423 15.08 -32.47 10.05
C LEU A 423 15.97 -33.63 9.58
N GLN A 424 15.37 -34.71 9.06
CA GLN A 424 16.09 -35.84 8.49
C GLN A 424 16.77 -35.46 7.17
N ALA A 425 16.19 -34.53 6.39
CA ALA A 425 16.82 -33.99 5.19
C ALA A 425 18.17 -33.30 5.48
N PHE A 426 18.38 -32.76 6.68
CA PHE A 426 19.65 -32.16 7.10
C PHE A 426 20.71 -33.15 7.61
N ARG A 427 20.36 -34.44 7.83
CA ARG A 427 21.26 -35.45 8.40
C ARG A 427 21.86 -36.41 7.37
N GLU A 428 21.45 -36.36 6.12
CA GLU A 428 22.12 -37.14 5.08
C GLU A 428 23.39 -36.40 4.60
N PRO A 429 24.58 -37.02 4.65
CA PRO A 429 25.76 -36.44 4.03
C PRO A 429 25.53 -36.36 2.52
N ALA A 430 25.92 -35.23 1.91
CA ALA A 430 25.82 -35.01 0.47
C ALA A 430 26.32 -36.23 -0.30
N LEU A 431 25.40 -36.95 -0.95
CA LEU A 431 25.75 -38.04 -1.84
C LEU A 431 26.55 -37.47 -3.02
N PRO A 432 27.60 -38.16 -3.49
CA PRO A 432 28.34 -37.73 -4.66
C PRO A 432 27.40 -37.65 -5.85
N ALA A 433 27.52 -36.56 -6.60
CA ALA A 433 26.63 -36.13 -7.68
C ALA A 433 26.25 -37.26 -8.64
N THR A 434 25.16 -37.98 -8.36
CA THR A 434 24.38 -38.69 -9.37
C THR A 434 22.99 -39.03 -8.83
N VAL A 435 21.98 -38.58 -9.57
CA VAL A 435 20.53 -38.90 -9.51
C VAL A 435 19.69 -38.06 -8.53
N MET A 436 18.92 -37.15 -9.14
CA MET A 436 17.95 -36.22 -8.54
C MET A 436 16.67 -36.89 -8.03
N GLY A 437 16.11 -36.32 -6.96
CA GLY A 437 14.70 -36.43 -6.55
C GLY A 437 14.33 -35.31 -5.56
N SER A 438 13.28 -34.55 -5.87
CA SER A 438 12.92 -33.19 -5.41
C SER A 438 12.20 -33.07 -4.06
N VAL A 439 12.53 -32.06 -3.24
CA VAL A 439 11.60 -31.34 -2.32
C VAL A 439 12.01 -29.86 -2.18
N ASN A 440 11.03 -28.94 -2.31
CA ASN A 440 11.16 -27.47 -2.26
C ASN A 440 11.18 -26.92 -0.81
N GLU A 441 12.17 -26.08 -0.45
CA GLU A 441 12.16 -25.19 0.74
C GLU A 441 11.78 -23.75 0.35
N THR A 442 11.03 -23.04 1.21
CA THR A 442 10.57 -21.66 0.99
C THR A 442 11.59 -20.63 1.51
N MET A 443 12.23 -19.89 0.59
CA MET A 443 13.13 -18.76 0.92
C MET A 443 12.38 -17.42 0.85
N SER A 444 12.55 -16.55 1.85
CA SER A 444 12.12 -15.14 1.80
C SER A 444 13.20 -14.27 1.14
N THR A 445 12.82 -13.46 0.16
CA THR A 445 13.73 -12.59 -0.62
C THR A 445 13.39 -11.11 -0.37
N ILE A 446 14.38 -10.22 -0.30
CA ILE A 446 14.16 -8.77 -0.29
C ILE A 446 14.41 -8.27 -1.72
N ILE A 447 13.46 -7.53 -2.29
CA ILE A 447 13.63 -6.90 -3.60
C ILE A 447 13.52 -5.38 -3.42
N LEU A 448 14.50 -4.65 -3.94
CA LEU A 448 14.53 -3.20 -4.01
C LEU A 448 14.12 -2.73 -5.41
N TRP A 449 13.09 -1.90 -5.51
CA TRP A 449 12.53 -1.37 -6.75
C TRP A 449 12.89 0.12 -6.95
N PRO A 450 13.13 0.56 -8.20
CA PRO A 450 13.56 1.90 -8.49
C PRO A 450 12.48 2.92 -8.16
N GLN A 451 12.89 4.07 -7.63
CA GLN A 451 11.99 5.17 -7.31
C GLN A 451 12.07 6.31 -8.33
N CYS A 452 13.05 6.29 -9.24
CA CYS A 452 13.16 7.30 -10.29
C CYS A 452 13.75 6.74 -11.59
N ALA A 453 13.39 7.38 -12.71
CA ALA A 453 13.94 7.14 -14.04
C ALA A 453 14.67 8.41 -14.51
N PRO A 454 15.94 8.61 -14.14
CA PRO A 454 16.66 9.87 -14.41
C PRO A 454 16.88 10.16 -15.90
N ASP A 455 16.85 9.13 -16.75
CA ASP A 455 16.96 9.28 -18.19
C ASP A 455 16.14 8.20 -18.91
N SER A 456 15.45 8.58 -19.97
CA SER A 456 14.66 7.65 -20.77
C SER A 456 14.36 8.25 -22.13
N LYS A 457 14.19 7.39 -23.12
CA LYS A 457 13.71 7.73 -24.44
C LYS A 457 12.68 6.68 -24.83
N GLY A 458 11.42 7.03 -24.82
CA GLY A 458 10.29 6.13 -25.04
C GLY A 458 9.05 6.64 -24.34
N ASN A 459 7.94 5.90 -24.42
CA ASN A 459 6.71 6.27 -23.74
C ASN A 459 6.65 5.67 -22.33
N SER A 460 6.09 6.41 -21.38
CA SER A 460 5.74 5.91 -20.04
C SER A 460 6.89 5.31 -19.19
N PRO A 461 8.02 6.02 -18.98
CA PRO A 461 9.11 5.53 -18.11
C PRO A 461 8.69 5.30 -16.66
N ALA A 462 7.59 5.89 -16.23
CA ALA A 462 6.99 5.65 -14.91
C ALA A 462 6.51 4.21 -14.72
N ASN A 463 6.22 3.48 -15.81
CA ASN A 463 5.76 2.10 -15.75
C ASN A 463 6.90 1.13 -15.40
N ALA A 464 8.16 1.54 -15.52
CA ALA A 464 9.31 0.76 -15.06
C ALA A 464 9.71 1.10 -13.60
N LEU A 465 8.91 1.91 -12.89
CA LEU A 465 9.19 2.35 -11.52
C LEU A 465 8.32 1.64 -10.50
N GLY A 466 8.91 1.35 -9.34
CA GLY A 466 8.22 0.66 -8.25
C GLY A 466 8.09 -0.85 -8.47
N GLN A 467 7.26 -1.46 -7.62
CA GLN A 467 6.96 -2.89 -7.70
C GLN A 467 6.08 -3.19 -8.92
N PRO A 468 6.06 -4.45 -9.40
CA PRO A 468 5.11 -4.91 -10.40
C PRO A 468 3.69 -4.40 -10.20
N ASP A 469 3.12 -3.78 -11.23
CA ASP A 469 1.76 -3.24 -11.20
C ASP A 469 0.92 -3.62 -12.43
N GLY A 470 1.51 -4.33 -13.39
CA GLY A 470 0.86 -4.77 -14.61
C GLY A 470 0.89 -3.76 -15.75
N ASN A 471 1.56 -2.61 -15.58
CA ASN A 471 1.72 -1.60 -16.61
C ASN A 471 3.09 -1.76 -17.28
N VAL A 472 3.09 -1.87 -18.61
CA VAL A 472 4.34 -1.99 -19.37
C VAL A 472 4.89 -0.66 -19.86
N MET A 473 6.21 -0.56 -19.87
CA MET A 473 6.94 0.40 -20.70
C MET A 473 7.38 -0.29 -21.99
N GLY A 474 6.65 -0.12 -23.08
CA GLY A 474 7.09 -0.66 -24.37
C GLY A 474 8.28 0.10 -24.95
N LEU A 475 9.38 -0.60 -25.21
CA LEU A 475 10.60 -0.03 -25.77
C LEU A 475 10.70 -0.38 -27.25
N ASN A 476 10.52 0.61 -28.14
CA ASN A 476 10.77 0.46 -29.57
C ASN A 476 12.26 0.53 -29.89
N PRO A 477 12.73 0.11 -31.09
CA PRO A 477 14.14 0.21 -31.47
C PRO A 477 14.74 1.60 -31.22
N ASN A 478 15.86 1.67 -30.50
CA ASN A 478 16.53 2.89 -30.01
C ASN A 478 15.85 3.63 -28.84
N GLU A 479 14.86 3.02 -28.19
CA GLU A 479 14.27 3.46 -26.94
C GLU A 479 14.95 2.79 -25.75
N TYR A 480 14.96 3.47 -24.61
CA TYR A 480 15.60 3.01 -23.38
C TYR A 480 14.99 3.65 -22.13
N VAL A 481 15.22 3.02 -20.99
CA VAL A 481 14.97 3.60 -19.66
C VAL A 481 16.15 3.30 -18.74
N THR A 482 16.60 4.33 -18.03
CA THR A 482 17.57 4.23 -16.95
C THR A 482 16.84 4.43 -15.64
N VAL A 483 16.96 3.48 -14.71
CA VAL A 483 16.31 3.49 -13.40
C VAL A 483 17.33 3.58 -12.26
N LYS A 484 16.93 4.22 -11.14
CA LYS A 484 17.78 4.52 -9.97
C LYS A 484 16.94 4.58 -8.67
N ASP A 485 17.64 4.75 -7.55
CA ASP A 485 17.11 5.03 -6.20
C ASP A 485 16.25 3.88 -5.67
N PHE A 486 16.83 2.69 -5.57
CA PHE A 486 16.09 1.47 -5.26
C PHE A 486 15.65 1.38 -3.78
N GLN A 487 14.37 1.04 -3.55
CA GLN A 487 13.76 0.84 -2.24
C GLN A 487 12.84 -0.39 -2.24
N GLY A 488 12.77 -1.14 -1.15
CA GLY A 488 12.21 -2.49 -1.22
C GLY A 488 11.26 -2.94 -0.14
N GLY A 489 10.81 -4.18 -0.33
CA GLY A 489 9.90 -4.92 0.54
C GLY A 489 10.29 -6.40 0.65
N PHE A 490 9.59 -7.14 1.51
CA PHE A 490 9.78 -8.58 1.71
C PHE A 490 8.87 -9.38 0.79
N TYR A 491 9.47 -10.30 0.03
CA TYR A 491 8.83 -11.14 -0.96
C TYR A 491 9.05 -12.61 -0.59
N ALA A 492 8.14 -13.16 0.21
CA ALA A 492 8.15 -14.59 0.55
C ALA A 492 7.81 -15.41 -0.70
N ASP A 493 8.39 -16.61 -0.83
CA ASP A 493 8.04 -17.58 -1.87
C ASP A 493 8.27 -17.13 -3.32
N LEU A 494 9.16 -16.16 -3.56
CA LEU A 494 9.56 -15.73 -4.91
C LEU A 494 10.05 -16.92 -5.76
N LEU A 495 10.79 -17.84 -5.12
CA LEU A 495 11.24 -19.06 -5.77
C LEU A 495 10.08 -19.90 -6.31
N SER A 496 8.95 -19.95 -5.61
CA SER A 496 7.78 -20.72 -6.07
C SER A 496 7.18 -20.12 -7.34
N LEU A 497 7.12 -18.79 -7.44
CA LEU A 497 6.67 -18.09 -8.65
C LEU A 497 7.59 -18.39 -9.84
N LEU A 498 8.91 -18.32 -9.64
CA LEU A 498 9.90 -18.48 -10.70
C LEU A 498 10.16 -19.95 -11.08
N ASN A 499 9.99 -20.89 -10.14
CA ASN A 499 10.11 -22.34 -10.40
C ASN A 499 8.89 -22.86 -11.18
N ALA A 500 7.73 -22.22 -11.05
CA ALA A 500 6.51 -22.53 -11.80
C ALA A 500 6.54 -22.08 -13.29
N ALA A 501 7.73 -21.77 -13.82
CA ALA A 501 7.92 -21.27 -15.17
C ALA A 501 7.21 -22.14 -16.24
N LYS A 502 6.41 -21.48 -17.09
CA LYS A 502 5.70 -22.08 -18.22
C LYS A 502 6.57 -22.13 -19.48
N GLY A 503 7.67 -21.37 -19.50
CA GLY A 503 8.64 -21.28 -20.59
C GLY A 503 10.03 -20.93 -20.07
N GLY A 504 11.07 -21.33 -20.80
CA GLY A 504 12.47 -21.02 -20.50
C GLY A 504 13.05 -21.88 -19.37
N ASP A 505 13.96 -21.28 -18.60
CA ASP A 505 14.63 -21.92 -17.48
C ASP A 505 13.70 -22.17 -16.30
N ILE A 506 14.02 -23.22 -15.53
CA ILE A 506 13.52 -23.36 -14.16
C ILE A 506 14.50 -22.65 -13.24
N VAL A 507 14.00 -21.72 -12.42
CA VAL A 507 14.80 -21.06 -11.39
C VAL A 507 14.90 -21.97 -10.17
N THR A 508 16.12 -22.39 -9.85
CA THR A 508 16.44 -23.15 -8.64
C THR A 508 16.78 -22.21 -7.50
N ALA A 509 16.75 -22.71 -6.26
CA ALA A 509 17.21 -21.94 -5.10
C ALA A 509 18.66 -21.44 -5.27
N GLU A 510 19.53 -22.26 -5.87
CA GLU A 510 20.92 -21.88 -6.17
C GLU A 510 21.00 -20.71 -7.16
N LYS A 511 20.21 -20.75 -8.24
CA LYS A 511 20.13 -19.66 -9.22
C LYS A 511 19.62 -18.38 -8.57
N LEU A 512 18.56 -18.47 -7.78
CA LEU A 512 17.99 -17.31 -7.10
C LEU A 512 18.96 -16.71 -6.06
N ALA A 513 19.69 -17.55 -5.33
CA ALA A 513 20.63 -17.10 -4.29
C ALA A 513 21.85 -16.32 -4.82
N ARG A 514 22.21 -16.50 -6.10
CA ARG A 514 23.29 -15.76 -6.78
C ARG A 514 22.79 -14.63 -7.68
N THR A 515 21.49 -14.33 -7.67
CA THR A 515 20.93 -13.28 -8.52
C THR A 515 21.04 -11.94 -7.80
N ASP A 516 21.53 -10.92 -8.50
CA ASP A 516 21.58 -9.53 -8.04
C ASP A 516 20.44 -8.69 -8.63
N VAL A 517 20.08 -8.91 -9.89
CA VAL A 517 19.03 -8.15 -10.59
C VAL A 517 17.98 -9.08 -11.15
N ILE A 518 16.71 -8.70 -10.98
CA ILE A 518 15.54 -9.34 -11.57
C ILE A 518 14.75 -8.32 -12.39
N ALA A 519 14.23 -8.71 -13.53
CA ALA A 519 13.28 -7.91 -14.27
C ALA A 519 12.09 -8.75 -14.75
N PHE A 520 10.94 -8.11 -14.89
CA PHE A 520 9.71 -8.67 -15.47
C PHE A 520 9.21 -7.83 -16.66
N GLU A 521 8.69 -8.48 -17.69
CA GLU A 521 8.00 -7.86 -18.83
C GLU A 521 6.71 -8.61 -19.16
N LEU A 522 5.76 -7.93 -19.80
CA LEU A 522 4.49 -8.54 -20.21
C LEU A 522 4.42 -8.67 -21.72
N ASN A 523 4.37 -9.90 -22.21
CA ASN A 523 4.35 -10.18 -23.64
C ASN A 523 3.02 -10.80 -24.05
N SER A 524 2.63 -10.62 -25.31
CA SER A 524 1.46 -11.32 -25.85
C SER A 524 1.70 -12.83 -26.01
N HIS A 525 2.96 -13.23 -26.18
CA HIS A 525 3.45 -14.60 -26.28
C HIS A 525 4.88 -14.65 -25.72
N PRO A 526 5.39 -15.82 -25.28
CA PRO A 526 6.80 -15.93 -24.91
C PRO A 526 7.66 -15.64 -26.15
N ALA A 527 8.79 -14.95 -25.98
CA ALA A 527 9.77 -14.79 -27.06
C ALA A 527 10.26 -16.16 -27.57
N SER A 528 11.02 -16.20 -28.66
CA SER A 528 11.47 -17.48 -29.24
C SER A 528 12.29 -18.37 -28.28
N GLY A 529 13.00 -17.76 -27.31
CA GLY A 529 13.67 -18.43 -26.18
C GLY A 529 12.79 -18.70 -24.97
N ARG A 530 11.48 -18.46 -25.09
CA ARG A 530 10.43 -18.67 -24.08
C ARG A 530 10.62 -17.84 -22.80
N GLY A 531 11.08 -16.61 -22.95
CA GLY A 531 11.29 -15.66 -21.87
C GLY A 531 11.42 -14.24 -22.41
N TRP A 532 12.34 -13.48 -21.84
CA TRP A 532 12.58 -12.06 -22.11
C TRP A 532 12.97 -11.76 -23.57
N GLU A 533 12.46 -10.65 -24.12
CA GLU A 533 12.74 -10.19 -25.48
C GLU A 533 14.14 -9.59 -25.66
N SER A 534 14.66 -9.65 -26.89
CA SER A 534 16.02 -9.17 -27.17
C SER A 534 16.25 -7.72 -26.73
N SER A 535 17.27 -7.51 -25.91
CA SER A 535 17.47 -6.24 -25.20
C SER A 535 18.95 -5.98 -24.87
N HIS A 536 19.28 -4.72 -24.66
CA HIS A 536 20.62 -4.25 -24.29
C HIS A 536 20.59 -3.62 -22.91
N TRP A 537 21.43 -4.14 -22.02
CA TRP A 537 21.49 -3.78 -20.59
C TRP A 537 22.80 -3.10 -20.23
N VAL A 538 22.71 -2.04 -19.44
CA VAL A 538 23.87 -1.31 -18.91
C VAL A 538 23.73 -1.19 -17.39
N PHE A 539 24.71 -1.69 -16.66
CA PHE A 539 24.80 -1.59 -15.19
C PHE A 539 25.95 -0.67 -14.81
N SER A 540 25.69 0.38 -14.04
CA SER A 540 26.70 1.38 -13.66
C SER A 540 26.55 1.82 -12.22
N ASP A 541 27.65 1.84 -11.47
CA ASP A 541 27.77 2.43 -10.13
C ASP A 541 28.49 3.79 -10.13
N ASN A 542 28.75 4.36 -11.32
CA ASN A 542 29.54 5.57 -11.58
C ASN A 542 31.01 5.54 -11.11
N VAL A 543 31.51 4.40 -10.62
CA VAL A 543 32.90 4.24 -10.18
C VAL A 543 33.76 3.55 -11.25
N LYS A 544 33.17 2.62 -12.00
CA LYS A 544 33.86 1.82 -13.02
C LYS A 544 33.22 1.96 -14.39
N PRO A 545 33.90 1.53 -15.47
CA PRO A 545 33.24 1.37 -16.76
C PRO A 545 31.98 0.52 -16.58
N PRO A 546 30.85 0.93 -17.17
CA PRO A 546 29.60 0.20 -17.00
C PRO A 546 29.74 -1.21 -17.56
N LEU A 547 29.07 -2.17 -16.92
CA LEU A 547 28.91 -3.51 -17.47
C LEU A 547 27.80 -3.47 -18.51
N VAL A 548 28.10 -4.01 -19.69
CA VAL A 548 27.15 -4.07 -20.81
C VAL A 548 26.83 -5.53 -21.08
N VAL A 549 25.55 -5.87 -21.11
CA VAL A 549 25.04 -7.21 -21.38
C VAL A 549 24.03 -7.16 -22.51
N ASP A 550 24.35 -7.86 -23.59
CA ASP A 550 23.48 -8.03 -24.75
C ASP A 550 22.70 -9.34 -24.62
N TRP A 551 21.37 -9.26 -24.55
CA TRP A 551 20.49 -10.42 -24.49
C TRP A 551 19.82 -10.68 -25.84
N ASP A 552 20.09 -11.86 -26.44
CA ASP A 552 19.41 -12.35 -27.65
C ASP A 552 18.39 -13.42 -27.24
N GLU A 553 17.11 -13.12 -27.43
CA GLU A 553 15.99 -14.02 -27.08
C GLU A 553 16.07 -15.37 -27.79
N ARG A 554 16.82 -15.49 -28.90
CA ARG A 554 16.96 -16.75 -29.65
C ARG A 554 18.07 -17.63 -29.08
N THR A 555 18.76 -17.20 -28.04
CA THR A 555 19.85 -17.96 -27.41
C THR A 555 19.37 -19.36 -27.04
N GLY A 556 20.13 -20.39 -27.43
CA GLY A 556 19.79 -21.79 -27.12
C GLY A 556 18.66 -22.41 -27.97
N THR A 557 18.05 -21.67 -28.90
CA THR A 557 16.96 -22.19 -29.76
C THR A 557 17.44 -22.96 -31.00
N GLY A 558 18.74 -22.88 -31.32
CA GLY A 558 19.32 -23.46 -32.54
C GLY A 558 19.07 -22.64 -33.81
N VAL A 559 18.52 -21.42 -33.69
CA VAL A 559 18.38 -20.48 -34.80
C VAL A 559 19.78 -20.07 -35.32
N PRO A 560 20.04 -20.14 -36.65
CA PRO A 560 21.33 -19.74 -37.21
C PRO A 560 21.70 -18.31 -36.84
N GLY A 561 22.87 -18.13 -36.22
CA GLY A 561 23.38 -16.83 -35.77
C GLY A 561 23.08 -16.49 -34.30
N ALA A 562 22.22 -17.27 -33.63
CA ALA A 562 21.98 -17.11 -32.20
C ALA A 562 23.13 -17.69 -31.36
N PRO A 563 23.46 -17.10 -30.20
CA PRO A 563 24.42 -17.68 -29.27
C PRO A 563 24.00 -19.08 -28.80
N ALA A 564 24.99 -19.95 -28.59
CA ALA A 564 24.76 -21.31 -28.08
C ALA A 564 24.56 -21.36 -26.56
N SER A 565 24.95 -20.30 -25.85
CA SER A 565 24.87 -20.17 -24.39
C SER A 565 24.58 -18.72 -24.01
N TYR A 566 24.04 -18.52 -22.81
CA TYR A 566 23.81 -17.19 -22.25
C TYR A 566 25.11 -16.38 -22.10
N PRO A 567 25.01 -15.04 -22.08
CA PRO A 567 26.01 -14.21 -21.43
C PRO A 567 26.31 -14.75 -20.03
N ALA A 568 27.55 -14.63 -19.56
CA ALA A 568 27.97 -15.21 -18.28
C ALA A 568 27.19 -14.63 -17.09
N GLU A 569 26.70 -13.41 -17.27
CA GLU A 569 25.94 -12.60 -16.32
C GLU A 569 24.47 -13.01 -16.25
N VAL A 570 23.90 -13.70 -17.25
CA VAL A 570 22.49 -14.12 -17.24
C VAL A 570 22.36 -15.49 -16.58
N VAL A 571 21.66 -15.53 -15.45
CA VAL A 571 21.49 -16.74 -14.60
C VAL A 571 20.32 -17.59 -15.05
N ALA A 572 19.23 -16.94 -15.43
CA ALA A 572 18.02 -17.57 -15.91
C ALA A 572 17.23 -16.60 -16.79
N ASN A 573 16.53 -17.16 -17.76
CA ASN A 573 15.53 -16.47 -18.55
C ASN A 573 14.32 -17.39 -18.73
N GLY A 574 13.12 -16.88 -18.50
CA GLY A 574 11.92 -17.69 -18.70
C GLY A 574 10.64 -16.89 -18.61
N SER A 575 9.52 -17.59 -18.49
CA SER A 575 8.20 -16.98 -18.35
C SER A 575 7.35 -17.71 -17.32
N THR A 576 6.52 -16.98 -16.59
CA THR A 576 5.52 -17.49 -15.66
C THR A 576 4.09 -17.21 -16.13
N ASP A 577 3.12 -17.84 -15.49
CA ASP A 577 1.72 -17.53 -15.77
C ASP A 577 1.39 -16.14 -15.24
N HIS A 578 0.75 -15.34 -16.08
CA HIS A 578 0.28 -14.02 -15.70
C HIS A 578 -0.58 -14.09 -14.41
N SER A 579 -1.47 -15.07 -14.26
CA SER A 579 -2.33 -15.18 -13.07
C SER A 579 -1.55 -15.49 -11.79
N ASP A 580 -0.49 -16.30 -11.88
CA ASP A 580 0.42 -16.57 -10.75
C ASP A 580 1.21 -15.31 -10.38
N TYR A 581 1.66 -14.54 -11.39
CA TYR A 581 2.34 -13.25 -11.20
C TYR A 581 1.44 -12.21 -10.54
N ALA A 582 0.22 -12.02 -11.04
CA ALA A 582 -0.75 -11.09 -10.49
C ALA A 582 -1.15 -11.46 -9.07
N ALA A 583 -1.38 -12.75 -8.79
CA ALA A 583 -1.68 -13.22 -7.44
C ALA A 583 -0.51 -12.97 -6.47
N TYR A 584 0.73 -13.16 -6.93
CA TYR A 584 1.92 -12.97 -6.12
C TYR A 584 2.15 -11.50 -5.74
N PHE A 585 2.05 -10.59 -6.71
CA PHE A 585 2.29 -9.16 -6.49
C PHE A 585 1.03 -8.37 -6.06
N GLY A 586 -0.14 -9.03 -5.97
CA GLY A 586 -1.39 -8.40 -5.59
C GLY A 586 -1.95 -7.46 -6.66
N ILE A 587 -1.70 -7.77 -7.94
CA ILE A 587 -2.11 -6.96 -9.08
C ILE A 587 -3.55 -7.31 -9.45
N ASP A 588 -4.43 -6.31 -9.46
CA ASP A 588 -5.82 -6.47 -9.93
C ASP A 588 -5.90 -6.21 -11.42
N TRP A 589 -5.75 -7.26 -12.22
CA TRP A 589 -5.91 -7.12 -13.66
C TRP A 589 -7.37 -7.09 -14.10
N PRO A 590 -7.71 -6.22 -15.06
CA PRO A 590 -9.01 -6.27 -15.69
C PRO A 590 -9.24 -7.65 -16.31
N LEU A 591 -10.29 -8.35 -15.84
CA LEU A 591 -10.76 -9.61 -16.43
C LEU A 591 -10.87 -9.47 -17.96
N GLY A 592 -10.00 -10.12 -18.74
CA GLY A 592 -10.09 -10.14 -20.21
C GLY A 592 -8.87 -9.79 -21.03
N LEU A 593 -7.77 -9.33 -20.41
CA LEU A 593 -6.49 -9.34 -21.11
C LEU A 593 -6.25 -10.79 -21.60
N GLY A 594 -5.84 -10.96 -22.86
CA GLY A 594 -5.66 -12.29 -23.46
C GLY A 594 -4.63 -13.12 -22.70
N ALA A 595 -4.13 -14.20 -23.30
CA ALA A 595 -3.04 -14.99 -22.71
C ALA A 595 -1.75 -14.16 -22.68
N VAL A 596 -1.65 -13.19 -21.77
CA VAL A 596 -0.43 -12.45 -21.47
C VAL A 596 0.52 -13.45 -20.83
N VAL A 597 1.77 -13.39 -21.24
CA VAL A 597 2.85 -14.17 -20.66
C VAL A 597 3.76 -13.19 -19.94
N VAL A 598 4.04 -13.44 -18.67
CA VAL A 598 5.01 -12.63 -17.93
C VAL A 598 6.38 -13.27 -18.09
N SER A 599 7.29 -12.60 -18.77
CA SER A 599 8.66 -13.04 -18.92
C SER A 599 9.53 -12.45 -17.81
N TYR A 600 10.59 -13.16 -17.44
CA TYR A 600 11.57 -12.72 -16.45
C TYR A 600 12.99 -13.01 -16.93
N ILE A 601 13.93 -12.17 -16.48
CA ILE A 601 15.36 -12.37 -16.65
C ILE A 601 16.09 -12.08 -15.33
N LEU A 602 17.09 -12.92 -15.01
CA LEU A 602 17.89 -12.83 -13.79
C LEU A 602 19.36 -12.61 -14.13
N PHE A 603 20.01 -11.66 -13.46
CA PHE A 603 21.43 -11.37 -13.62
C PHE A 603 22.24 -11.62 -12.33
N ASP A 604 23.45 -12.15 -12.49
CA ASP A 604 24.51 -12.26 -11.49
C ASP A 604 25.64 -11.33 -11.93
N LEU A 605 25.75 -10.20 -11.25
CA LEU A 605 26.67 -9.13 -11.62
C LEU A 605 28.04 -9.44 -11.00
N PRO A 606 29.15 -9.20 -11.74
CA PRO A 606 30.46 -9.37 -11.17
C PRO A 606 30.62 -8.44 -9.98
N SER A 607 31.23 -8.93 -8.90
CA SER A 607 31.55 -8.16 -7.67
C SER A 607 32.29 -6.82 -7.88
N THR A 608 32.72 -6.53 -9.11
CA THR A 608 33.21 -5.22 -9.50
C THR A 608 32.10 -4.16 -9.60
N ILE A 609 30.83 -4.51 -9.80
CA ILE A 609 29.71 -3.57 -9.82
C ILE A 609 29.10 -3.51 -8.41
N ASP A 610 29.09 -2.33 -7.79
CA ASP A 610 28.49 -2.15 -6.47
C ASP A 610 27.00 -1.83 -6.57
N ILE A 611 26.16 -2.85 -6.41
CA ILE A 611 24.69 -2.73 -6.43
C ILE A 611 24.12 -1.97 -5.22
N THR A 612 24.91 -1.75 -4.17
CA THR A 612 24.51 -1.00 -2.97
C THR A 612 24.82 0.48 -3.08
N SER A 613 25.55 0.88 -4.13
CA SER A 613 25.91 2.28 -4.37
C SER A 613 24.64 3.13 -4.55
N PRO A 614 24.57 4.31 -3.91
CA PRO A 614 23.48 5.27 -4.19
C PRO A 614 23.55 5.81 -5.62
N ASP A 615 24.64 5.55 -6.35
CA ASP A 615 24.82 5.89 -7.76
C ASP A 615 24.58 4.71 -8.70
N PHE A 616 24.17 3.56 -8.18
CA PHE A 616 23.82 2.40 -8.99
C PHE A 616 22.62 2.68 -9.89
N THR A 617 22.77 2.36 -11.17
CA THR A 617 21.77 2.56 -12.22
C THR A 617 21.70 1.33 -13.10
N ILE A 618 20.48 1.05 -13.59
CA ILE A 618 20.22 0.01 -14.58
C ILE A 618 19.58 0.69 -15.79
N THR A 619 20.19 0.56 -16.96
CA THR A 619 19.58 0.95 -18.23
C THR A 619 19.17 -0.29 -19.00
N VAL A 620 17.92 -0.36 -19.44
CA VAL A 620 17.45 -1.34 -20.43
C VAL A 620 17.04 -0.61 -21.70
N SER A 621 17.37 -1.20 -22.85
CA SER A 621 17.09 -0.63 -24.16
C SER A 621 16.71 -1.69 -25.18
N ALA A 622 15.89 -1.29 -26.14
CA ALA A 622 15.49 -2.13 -27.26
C ALA A 622 16.63 -2.25 -28.29
N TRP A 623 16.72 -3.42 -28.92
CA TRP A 623 17.78 -3.69 -29.89
C TRP A 623 17.48 -3.02 -31.25
N ALA A 624 18.42 -2.23 -31.77
CA ALA A 624 18.17 -1.34 -32.91
C ALA A 624 18.28 -1.98 -34.31
N ASP A 625 18.92 -3.13 -34.45
CA ASP A 625 19.40 -3.66 -35.74
C ASP A 625 18.49 -4.71 -36.40
N GLY A 626 17.36 -5.08 -35.79
CA GLY A 626 16.37 -6.00 -36.37
C GLY A 626 16.89 -7.41 -36.66
N HIS A 627 18.11 -7.75 -36.25
CA HIS A 627 18.74 -9.03 -36.54
C HIS A 627 18.52 -10.07 -35.45
N HIS A 628 17.90 -9.71 -34.32
CA HIS A 628 17.91 -10.49 -33.07
C HIS A 628 16.55 -10.91 -32.49
N GLY A 629 15.41 -10.74 -33.18
CA GLY A 629 14.09 -11.11 -32.63
C GLY A 629 13.07 -9.99 -32.78
N GLU A 630 12.02 -9.99 -31.95
CA GLU A 630 11.04 -8.89 -31.87
C GLU A 630 11.73 -7.61 -31.37
N GLY A 631 12.62 -7.75 -30.37
CA GLY A 631 13.57 -6.71 -29.97
C GLY A 631 12.92 -5.48 -29.35
N THR A 632 11.72 -5.65 -28.78
CA THR A 632 10.89 -4.57 -28.24
C THR A 632 10.41 -4.91 -26.84
N PRO A 633 11.34 -5.06 -25.86
CA PRO A 633 10.98 -5.50 -24.53
C PRO A 633 9.94 -4.55 -23.91
N ASP A 634 9.02 -5.14 -23.15
CA ASP A 634 7.91 -4.45 -22.49
C ASP A 634 8.07 -4.47 -20.94
N PRO A 635 9.14 -3.88 -20.35
CA PRO A 635 9.36 -3.91 -18.90
C PRO A 635 8.15 -3.47 -18.08
N ASP A 636 7.77 -4.31 -17.12
CA ASP A 636 6.82 -4.01 -16.02
C ASP A 636 7.59 -3.62 -14.75
N ALA A 637 8.71 -4.31 -14.47
CA ALA A 637 9.50 -4.01 -13.28
C ALA A 637 10.97 -4.42 -13.45
N ILE A 638 11.86 -3.68 -12.80
CA ILE A 638 13.30 -3.96 -12.72
C ILE A 638 13.69 -3.78 -11.25
N GLY A 639 14.31 -4.76 -10.62
CA GLY A 639 14.61 -4.72 -9.18
C GLY A 639 15.95 -5.38 -8.83
N ILE A 640 16.44 -5.07 -7.63
CA ILE A 640 17.67 -5.60 -7.05
C ILE A 640 17.31 -6.59 -5.94
N LEU A 641 17.89 -7.79 -5.95
CA LEU A 641 17.78 -8.74 -4.85
C LEU A 641 18.80 -8.38 -3.78
N ALA A 642 18.32 -7.96 -2.61
CA ALA A 642 19.18 -7.74 -1.45
C ALA A 642 19.27 -9.02 -0.61
N CYS A 643 20.48 -9.50 -0.34
CA CYS A 643 20.67 -10.58 0.63
C CYS A 643 20.22 -10.12 2.03
N ALA A 644 19.41 -10.93 2.72
CA ALA A 644 19.03 -10.71 4.11
C ALA A 644 20.26 -10.92 5.03
N GLY A 645 21.14 -9.92 5.11
CA GLY A 645 22.37 -10.00 5.91
C GLY A 645 23.45 -8.95 5.65
N GLN A 646 23.21 -7.94 4.81
CA GLN A 646 24.12 -6.79 4.63
C GLN A 646 23.54 -5.52 5.25
#